data_AF-A0A2E5EEG2-F1
#
_entry.id   AF-A0A2E5EEG2-F1
#
_cell.length_a   1.000
_cell.length_b   1.000
_cell.length_c   1.000
_cell.angle_alpha   90.00
_cell.angle_beta   90.00
_cell.angle_gamma   90.00
#
_symmetry.space_group_name_H-M   'P 1'
#
loop_
_entity.id
_entity.type
_entity.pdbx_description
1 polymer ?
#
loop_
_entity_poly.entity_id
_entity_poly.type
_entity_poly.pdbx_seq_one_letter_code
_entity_poly.pdbx_strand_id
1 'polypeptide(L)'
;MRKNSIFQYVLLATATSVVSSTACLAAGGPASFDGNQLPLQIVDRVSVDGPDYDKLQREDLTRDNEIGPRRFAVSRSISATPANHGTWEHMSDGRMLWRLSIDARGSLNVNLGFEEWNLPASGEAWISSANGDWVLNPITAEDNNSSNELWTALIPSDQALIEVSMDAEDRDHFIENTTLTHINVGYRGLGSDGGTRGTSESCNVDVICPLGDNWRDEIPSVGLIIIGGSGACTGAMINNTFQDETPYFLTADHCGISASNDQTVVVYWNFENSYCRTPGSNDSGGNGNGNLNQVTTGGSTILANGSNSDYCLIRLNNSPNPAYKVTFSGWNRSSSTPSQGAGIHHPNSAEKRISSVDAVYSQGPYWIVNWGEGRTYFGSSGSPLYDANYRIVGQLYGGSSFCDNDQNDVYGKLSTSWTGLRDYLDPTGSNAVTLDTLNPYDGSGNGGVCCVGDTCFVVPQENCGCSSCTWYPDQTCATVDCSVVIVTGACCLESGQCLSNQTPEACADADGDYQGDDSSCADVNCPQPEPTGACCVNGNCVSDLTAAECAAGSGDYQGNDTSCDFVDCDAVGDYVEFHHVIVGENLVPGIGPNWTVDIMAALLPGNRIDAVAGNSAQSKVLSATNGFYQNPNGGPLSTDINPNFYAFVPELEWDSRVTIGALDQTGAPFGENALGSVGVDWTQFENGGTLDVDNGTWYVLPDDDQGNALPFVSNDCSSQEGVLIARLTVNDLDSNVSIEALLQGRDGLGNTWQDAANYSFDYEAIVDCNGNNVSDACDIANGDSQDADGNGVPDECDDSDCPGDADGDGDSDVDDVLLVLGNFGGNGEGDVDGDNDVDVDDILIVLAAFGDC
;
A
#
# COMPACT_ATOMS: atom_id res chain seq x y z
N MET A 1 46.80 29.59 -20.55
CA MET A 1 47.03 30.37 -19.31
C MET A 1 45.71 30.45 -18.57
N ARG A 2 45.68 29.85 -17.37
CA ARG A 2 44.89 30.19 -16.18
C ARG A 2 43.38 30.42 -16.35
N LYS A 3 42.50 29.92 -15.49
CA LYS A 3 42.51 28.91 -14.41
C LYS A 3 41.11 29.09 -13.80
N ASN A 4 40.53 27.97 -13.40
CA ASN A 4 39.71 27.80 -12.19
C ASN A 4 38.22 28.17 -12.17
N SER A 5 37.54 27.17 -11.60
CA SER A 5 36.40 27.19 -10.68
C SER A 5 35.02 27.45 -11.28
N ILE A 6 34.42 26.35 -11.73
CA ILE A 6 32.99 26.08 -11.67
C ILE A 6 32.60 26.13 -10.18
N PHE A 7 31.72 27.07 -9.83
CA PHE A 7 31.05 27.14 -8.53
C PHE A 7 29.55 27.08 -8.79
N GLN A 8 28.90 26.27 -7.95
CA GLN A 8 27.49 25.85 -7.94
C GLN A 8 26.47 26.94 -8.28
N TYR A 9 25.51 26.58 -9.14
CA TYR A 9 24.15 27.09 -9.07
C TYR A 9 23.23 25.93 -8.69
N VAL A 10 22.74 26.01 -7.46
CA VAL A 10 21.68 25.20 -6.89
C VAL A 10 20.37 25.52 -7.62
N LEU A 11 19.81 24.53 -8.33
CA LEU A 11 18.38 24.51 -8.65
C LEU A 11 17.71 23.61 -7.60
N LEU A 12 16.95 24.21 -6.68
CA LEU A 12 16.03 23.47 -5.82
C LEU A 12 14.96 22.85 -6.73
N ALA A 13 15.01 21.53 -6.90
CA ALA A 13 13.83 20.72 -7.20
C ALA A 13 13.58 19.89 -5.94
N THR A 14 12.66 20.35 -5.10
CA THR A 14 12.15 19.62 -3.95
C THR A 14 11.33 18.44 -4.47
N ALA A 15 11.86 17.21 -4.36
CA ALA A 15 11.07 15.99 -4.43
C ALA A 15 10.91 15.48 -2.98
N THR A 16 9.76 15.81 -2.41
CA THR A 16 9.26 15.33 -1.12
C THR A 16 9.11 13.82 -1.11
N SER A 17 9.55 13.22 0.00
CA SER A 17 9.29 11.84 0.42
C SER A 17 7.80 11.51 0.33
N VAL A 18 7.46 10.47 -0.44
CA VAL A 18 6.12 9.87 -0.44
C VAL A 18 6.13 8.74 0.59
N VAL A 19 5.25 8.87 1.58
CA VAL A 19 4.86 7.79 2.49
C VAL A 19 4.02 6.82 1.65
N SER A 20 4.53 5.62 1.37
CA SER A 20 3.72 4.56 0.75
C SER A 20 3.07 3.72 1.85
N SER A 21 1.89 4.16 2.29
CA SER A 21 0.84 3.27 2.74
C SER A 21 0.50 2.33 1.58
N THR A 22 0.48 1.01 1.79
CA THR A 22 -0.08 0.06 0.82
C THR A 22 -1.62 0.17 0.81
N ALA A 23 -2.10 1.28 0.29
CA ALA A 23 -3.23 1.25 -0.62
C ALA A 23 -2.65 0.70 -1.93
N CYS A 24 -3.33 -0.26 -2.57
CA CYS A 24 -3.07 -0.56 -3.96
C CYS A 24 -3.23 0.76 -4.75
N LEU A 25 -2.12 1.40 -5.10
CA LEU A 25 -2.14 2.61 -5.91
C LEU A 25 -2.58 2.18 -7.31
N ALA A 26 -3.85 2.38 -7.59
CA ALA A 26 -4.43 2.47 -8.92
C ALA A 26 -3.70 3.56 -9.73
N ALA A 27 -2.51 3.27 -10.24
CA ALA A 27 -1.62 4.28 -10.85
C ALA A 27 -1.75 4.36 -12.38
N GLY A 28 -2.62 3.56 -13.01
CA GLY A 28 -2.75 3.50 -14.48
C GLY A 28 -3.93 4.29 -15.09
N GLY A 29 -4.96 4.63 -14.30
CA GLY A 29 -6.25 5.02 -14.89
C GLY A 29 -6.95 3.84 -15.59
N PRO A 30 -8.04 4.08 -16.33
CA PRO A 30 -8.73 3.02 -17.07
C PRO A 30 -7.78 2.33 -18.05
N ALA A 31 -7.82 0.99 -18.11
CA ALA A 31 -6.89 0.19 -18.91
C ALA A 31 -6.87 0.59 -20.40
N SER A 32 -7.99 1.12 -20.93
CA SER A 32 -8.06 1.58 -22.32
C SER A 32 -7.22 2.81 -22.67
N PHE A 33 -6.68 3.51 -21.68
CA PHE A 33 -6.04 4.82 -21.89
C PHE A 33 -4.63 4.71 -22.45
N ASP A 34 -4.02 3.52 -22.44
CA ASP A 34 -2.74 3.26 -23.12
C ASP A 34 -2.88 3.11 -24.64
N GLY A 35 -4.12 2.95 -25.14
CA GLY A 35 -4.48 2.86 -26.56
C GLY A 35 -4.23 1.49 -27.21
N ASN A 36 -3.92 0.45 -26.43
CA ASN A 36 -3.56 -0.88 -26.94
C ASN A 36 -4.75 -1.85 -27.06
N GLN A 37 -5.91 -1.50 -26.49
CA GLN A 37 -7.12 -2.32 -26.44
C GLN A 37 -7.95 -2.11 -27.72
N LEU A 38 -8.97 -2.97 -27.91
CA LEU A 38 -9.86 -2.89 -29.06
C LEU A 38 -10.49 -1.49 -29.20
N PRO A 39 -10.68 -0.99 -30.43
CA PRO A 39 -11.36 0.29 -30.63
C PRO A 39 -12.80 0.27 -30.08
N LEU A 40 -13.26 1.39 -29.50
CA LEU A 40 -14.60 1.53 -28.93
C LEU A 40 -15.76 1.23 -29.90
N GLN A 41 -15.50 1.22 -31.22
CA GLN A 41 -16.49 0.83 -32.22
C GLN A 41 -16.79 -0.68 -32.23
N ILE A 42 -15.90 -1.49 -31.66
CA ILE A 42 -16.01 -2.95 -31.58
C ILE A 42 -16.53 -3.38 -30.20
N VAL A 43 -16.29 -2.57 -29.16
CA VAL A 43 -16.83 -2.80 -27.81
C VAL A 43 -18.35 -2.87 -27.87
N ASP A 44 -18.90 -3.92 -27.27
CA ASP A 44 -20.34 -4.15 -27.19
C ASP A 44 -21.06 -2.95 -26.55
N ARG A 45 -22.27 -2.68 -27.03
CA ARG A 45 -23.01 -1.48 -26.69
C ARG A 45 -24.44 -1.80 -26.30
N VAL A 46 -24.79 -1.38 -25.09
CA VAL A 46 -26.17 -1.29 -24.64
C VAL A 46 -26.70 0.12 -24.94
N SER A 47 -27.83 0.20 -25.63
CA SER A 47 -28.52 1.47 -25.87
C SER A 47 -29.91 1.47 -25.23
N VAL A 48 -30.23 2.56 -24.55
CA VAL A 48 -31.53 2.79 -23.92
C VAL A 48 -32.18 4.06 -24.45
N ASP A 49 -33.50 4.14 -24.37
CA ASP A 49 -34.23 5.35 -24.72
C ASP A 49 -33.82 6.50 -23.79
N GLY A 50 -33.29 7.57 -24.38
CA GLY A 50 -33.01 8.82 -23.68
C GLY A 50 -34.27 9.51 -23.13
N PRO A 51 -34.12 10.70 -22.53
CA PRO A 51 -35.24 11.42 -21.95
C PRO A 51 -36.26 11.93 -22.97
N ASP A 52 -37.54 11.65 -22.73
CA ASP A 52 -38.65 12.33 -23.43
C ASP A 52 -38.95 13.65 -22.71
N TYR A 53 -38.23 14.72 -23.09
CA TYR A 53 -38.31 16.02 -22.43
C TYR A 53 -39.72 16.60 -22.36
N ASP A 54 -40.49 16.53 -23.44
CA ASP A 54 -41.86 17.07 -23.50
C ASP A 54 -42.83 16.30 -22.60
N LYS A 55 -42.66 14.97 -22.49
CA LYS A 55 -43.43 14.16 -21.55
C LYS A 55 -43.02 14.45 -20.12
N LEU A 56 -41.72 14.44 -19.82
CA LEU A 56 -41.20 14.62 -18.48
C LEU A 56 -41.55 16.01 -17.93
N GLN A 57 -41.41 17.06 -18.74
CA GLN A 57 -41.82 18.41 -18.34
C GLN A 57 -43.30 18.47 -17.93
N ARG A 58 -44.20 17.80 -18.66
CA ARG A 58 -45.64 17.75 -18.31
C ARG A 58 -45.92 16.94 -17.05
N GLU A 59 -45.24 15.81 -16.87
CA GLU A 59 -45.37 15.00 -15.65
C GLU A 59 -44.91 15.79 -14.42
N ASP A 60 -43.79 16.48 -14.53
CA ASP A 60 -43.22 17.20 -13.40
C ASP A 60 -44.02 18.45 -13.00
N LEU A 61 -44.80 19.05 -13.91
CA LEU A 61 -45.78 20.09 -13.53
C LEU A 61 -46.79 19.59 -12.49
N THR A 62 -47.02 18.27 -12.42
CA THR A 62 -47.88 17.65 -11.40
C THR A 62 -47.03 17.13 -10.25
N ARG A 63 -45.97 16.37 -10.56
CA ARG A 63 -45.10 15.72 -9.57
C ARG A 63 -44.39 16.70 -8.64
N ASP A 64 -43.96 17.85 -9.14
CA ASP A 64 -43.27 18.86 -8.31
C ASP A 64 -44.26 19.50 -7.30
N ASN A 65 -45.58 19.26 -7.38
CA ASN A 65 -46.54 19.63 -6.32
C ASN A 65 -46.76 18.52 -5.28
N GLU A 66 -46.19 17.34 -5.48
CA GLU A 66 -46.28 16.22 -4.55
C GLU A 66 -45.06 16.23 -3.61
N ILE A 67 -45.26 15.77 -2.38
CA ILE A 67 -44.18 15.65 -1.40
C ILE A 67 -43.31 14.46 -1.81
N GLY A 68 -42.01 14.70 -2.04
CA GLY A 68 -41.06 13.66 -2.44
C GLY A 68 -39.71 14.23 -2.87
N PRO A 69 -38.72 13.36 -3.18
CA PRO A 69 -37.44 13.81 -3.70
C PRO A 69 -37.60 14.48 -5.06
N ARG A 70 -36.68 15.38 -5.40
CA ARG A 70 -36.65 16.04 -6.71
C ARG A 70 -36.28 15.03 -7.80
N ARG A 71 -37.16 14.75 -8.75
CA ARG A 71 -36.81 13.91 -9.91
C ARG A 71 -35.92 14.70 -10.86
N PHE A 72 -34.75 14.14 -11.17
CA PHE A 72 -33.80 14.73 -12.12
C PHE A 72 -33.38 13.74 -13.24
N ALA A 73 -33.58 12.44 -13.01
CA ALA A 73 -33.38 11.38 -13.99
C ALA A 73 -34.59 10.43 -14.07
N VAL A 74 -34.59 9.56 -15.07
CA VAL A 74 -35.54 8.45 -15.20
C VAL A 74 -34.75 7.15 -15.26
N SER A 75 -35.14 6.17 -14.47
CA SER A 75 -34.48 4.87 -14.50
C SER A 75 -34.94 4.01 -15.68
N ARG A 76 -33.99 3.36 -16.36
CA ARG A 76 -34.24 2.34 -17.38
C ARG A 76 -33.75 1.00 -16.83
N SER A 77 -34.69 0.11 -16.52
CA SER A 77 -34.35 -1.24 -16.07
C SER A 77 -33.80 -2.09 -17.22
N ILE A 78 -32.73 -2.82 -16.93
CA ILE A 78 -32.06 -3.75 -17.83
C ILE A 78 -31.63 -4.98 -17.01
N SER A 79 -31.20 -6.06 -17.68
CA SER A 79 -30.51 -7.18 -17.05
C SER A 79 -29.34 -7.56 -17.96
N ALA A 80 -28.21 -6.90 -17.73
CA ALA A 80 -26.97 -7.11 -18.48
C ALA A 80 -25.90 -7.66 -17.53
N THR A 81 -25.31 -8.80 -17.90
CA THR A 81 -24.25 -9.46 -17.14
C THR A 81 -23.00 -9.60 -18.01
N PRO A 82 -21.81 -9.75 -17.42
CA PRO A 82 -20.58 -9.95 -18.20
C PRO A 82 -20.58 -11.23 -19.06
N ALA A 83 -21.50 -12.17 -18.83
CA ALA A 83 -21.70 -13.35 -19.68
C ALA A 83 -22.47 -13.06 -20.98
N ASN A 84 -23.39 -12.10 -20.97
CA ASN A 84 -24.32 -11.87 -22.09
C ASN A 84 -24.16 -10.51 -22.77
N HIS A 85 -23.48 -9.56 -22.13
CA HIS A 85 -23.14 -8.25 -22.68
C HIS A 85 -21.68 -7.89 -22.37
N GLY A 86 -21.15 -6.97 -23.16
CA GLY A 86 -19.78 -6.48 -23.04
C GLY A 86 -18.80 -7.29 -23.88
N THR A 87 -17.57 -6.83 -23.91
CA THR A 87 -16.48 -7.39 -24.70
C THR A 87 -15.33 -7.76 -23.77
N TRP A 88 -14.89 -9.01 -23.86
CA TRP A 88 -13.74 -9.53 -23.11
C TRP A 88 -12.49 -9.50 -23.99
N GLU A 89 -11.38 -9.08 -23.39
CA GLU A 89 -10.07 -8.98 -24.01
C GLU A 89 -8.99 -9.52 -23.07
N HIS A 90 -7.95 -10.13 -23.64
CA HIS A 90 -6.74 -10.47 -22.91
C HIS A 90 -5.77 -9.30 -22.99
N MET A 91 -5.24 -8.87 -21.84
CA MET A 91 -4.21 -7.84 -21.76
C MET A 91 -2.81 -8.47 -21.82
N SER A 92 -1.80 -7.66 -22.16
CA SER A 92 -0.41 -8.12 -22.35
C SER A 92 0.27 -8.54 -21.05
N ASP A 93 -0.24 -8.10 -19.90
CA ASP A 93 0.18 -8.45 -18.56
C ASP A 93 -0.47 -9.76 -18.04
N GLY A 94 -1.25 -10.45 -18.88
CA GLY A 94 -1.92 -11.71 -18.52
C GLY A 94 -3.31 -11.53 -17.89
N ARG A 95 -3.74 -10.29 -17.60
CA ARG A 95 -5.05 -9.99 -17.02
C ARG A 95 -6.16 -10.02 -18.08
N MET A 96 -7.40 -10.12 -17.60
CA MET A 96 -8.62 -10.01 -18.40
C MET A 96 -9.21 -8.61 -18.27
N LEU A 97 -9.68 -8.05 -19.38
CA LEU A 97 -10.42 -6.79 -19.44
C LEU A 97 -11.81 -7.03 -19.99
N TRP A 98 -12.84 -6.63 -19.25
CA TRP A 98 -14.22 -6.57 -19.71
C TRP A 98 -14.64 -5.12 -19.93
N ARG A 99 -15.27 -4.83 -21.06
CA ARG A 99 -15.77 -3.48 -21.37
C ARG A 99 -17.20 -3.48 -21.87
N LEU A 100 -17.97 -2.49 -21.44
CA LEU A 100 -19.34 -2.26 -21.91
C LEU A 100 -19.60 -0.77 -22.14
N SER A 101 -20.05 -0.43 -23.34
CA SER A 101 -20.47 0.92 -23.70
C SER A 101 -21.97 1.12 -23.49
N ILE A 102 -22.35 2.22 -22.85
CA ILE A 102 -23.74 2.64 -22.62
C ILE A 102 -24.06 3.86 -23.48
N ASP A 103 -25.15 3.80 -24.26
CA ASP A 103 -25.62 4.89 -25.13
C ASP A 103 -27.05 5.31 -24.76
N ALA A 104 -27.19 6.45 -24.07
CA ALA A 104 -28.44 7.02 -23.58
C ALA A 104 -28.71 8.39 -24.24
N ARG A 105 -28.74 8.42 -25.57
CA ARG A 105 -28.74 9.64 -26.40
C ARG A 105 -29.61 10.78 -25.89
N GLY A 106 -29.00 11.96 -25.84
CA GLY A 106 -29.68 13.19 -25.43
C GLY A 106 -29.94 13.30 -23.93
N SER A 107 -29.40 12.39 -23.12
CA SER A 107 -29.34 12.54 -21.67
C SER A 107 -28.34 13.64 -21.28
N LEU A 108 -28.58 14.34 -20.16
CA LEU A 108 -27.62 15.33 -19.62
C LEU A 108 -26.52 14.67 -18.79
N ASN A 109 -26.84 13.55 -18.18
CA ASN A 109 -25.94 12.73 -17.38
C ASN A 109 -26.44 11.28 -17.35
N VAL A 110 -25.57 10.36 -16.97
CA VAL A 110 -25.89 8.95 -16.74
C VAL A 110 -25.31 8.53 -15.39
N ASN A 111 -26.06 7.76 -14.61
CA ASN A 111 -25.52 6.97 -13.51
C ASN A 111 -26.07 5.54 -13.59
N LEU A 112 -25.32 4.59 -13.03
CA LEU A 112 -25.57 3.17 -13.18
C LEU A 112 -25.88 2.55 -11.81
N GLY A 113 -26.77 1.57 -11.82
CA GLY A 113 -27.06 0.72 -10.66
C GLY A 113 -26.80 -0.74 -11.02
N PHE A 114 -25.95 -1.38 -10.23
CA PHE A 114 -25.64 -2.79 -10.30
C PHE A 114 -26.22 -3.50 -9.08
N GLU A 115 -26.75 -4.69 -9.32
CA GLU A 115 -27.13 -5.67 -8.30
C GLU A 115 -26.24 -6.90 -8.47
N GLU A 116 -26.18 -7.72 -7.42
CA GLU A 116 -25.28 -8.87 -7.33
C GLU A 116 -23.80 -8.47 -7.49
N TRP A 117 -23.45 -7.19 -7.33
CA TRP A 117 -22.10 -6.65 -7.50
C TRP A 117 -21.15 -7.22 -6.43
N ASN A 118 -20.20 -8.03 -6.87
CA ASN A 118 -19.07 -8.46 -6.07
C ASN A 118 -17.80 -8.50 -6.93
N LEU A 119 -16.98 -7.47 -6.79
CA LEU A 119 -15.71 -7.39 -7.51
C LEU A 119 -14.66 -8.28 -6.82
N PRO A 120 -13.92 -9.16 -7.55
CA PRO A 120 -12.87 -10.00 -6.96
C PRO A 120 -11.69 -9.15 -6.46
N ALA A 121 -10.83 -9.71 -5.61
CA ALA A 121 -9.70 -9.00 -5.02
C ALA A 121 -8.71 -8.43 -6.06
N SER A 122 -8.51 -9.15 -7.18
CA SER A 122 -7.71 -8.68 -8.33
C SER A 122 -8.44 -7.66 -9.22
N GLY A 123 -9.73 -7.44 -8.96
CA GLY A 123 -10.64 -6.66 -9.78
C GLY A 123 -10.54 -5.16 -9.54
N GLU A 124 -10.51 -4.41 -10.62
CA GLU A 124 -10.52 -2.95 -10.64
C GLU A 124 -11.50 -2.47 -11.71
N ALA A 125 -12.47 -1.64 -11.32
CA ALA A 125 -13.51 -1.12 -12.20
C ALA A 125 -13.39 0.39 -12.36
N TRP A 126 -13.48 0.82 -13.62
CA TRP A 126 -13.45 2.22 -14.04
C TRP A 126 -14.72 2.55 -14.82
N ILE A 127 -15.30 3.71 -14.53
CA ILE A 127 -16.45 4.23 -15.27
C ILE A 127 -16.12 5.63 -15.75
N SER A 128 -16.25 5.85 -17.05
CA SER A 128 -15.90 7.12 -17.70
C SER A 128 -16.95 7.56 -18.71
N SER A 129 -16.87 8.81 -19.16
CA SER A 129 -17.50 9.22 -20.40
C SER A 129 -16.80 8.54 -21.59
N ALA A 130 -17.53 8.23 -22.66
CA ALA A 130 -16.96 7.52 -23.81
C ALA A 130 -15.79 8.27 -24.51
N ASN A 131 -15.62 9.56 -24.24
CA ASN A 131 -14.50 10.36 -24.74
C ASN A 131 -13.33 10.51 -23.74
N GLY A 132 -13.45 9.96 -22.53
CA GLY A 132 -12.44 10.03 -21.47
C GLY A 132 -12.34 11.36 -20.73
N ASP A 133 -13.15 12.37 -21.08
CA ASP A 133 -13.11 13.70 -20.44
C ASP A 133 -13.56 13.68 -18.96
N TRP A 134 -14.38 12.69 -18.58
CA TRP A 134 -14.85 12.50 -17.22
C TRP A 134 -14.62 11.05 -16.80
N VAL A 135 -13.91 10.85 -15.70
CA VAL A 135 -13.59 9.54 -15.15
C VAL A 135 -13.93 9.56 -13.67
N LEU A 136 -14.69 8.57 -13.21
CA LEU A 136 -14.94 8.39 -11.78
C LEU A 136 -13.70 7.83 -11.09
N ASN A 137 -13.66 7.95 -9.76
CA ASN A 137 -12.66 7.25 -8.97
C ASN A 137 -12.74 5.74 -9.22
N PRO A 138 -11.60 5.01 -9.12
CA PRO A 138 -11.59 3.56 -9.28
C PRO A 138 -12.50 2.93 -8.23
N ILE A 139 -13.15 1.84 -8.62
CA ILE A 139 -13.94 0.98 -7.75
C ILE A 139 -13.15 -0.32 -7.60
N THR A 140 -12.85 -0.70 -6.36
CA THR A 140 -12.07 -1.92 -6.05
C THR A 140 -12.88 -2.89 -5.21
N ALA A 141 -12.30 -4.04 -4.86
CA ALA A 141 -12.93 -5.00 -3.95
C ALA A 141 -13.27 -4.41 -2.57
N GLU A 142 -12.57 -3.35 -2.15
CA GLU A 142 -12.86 -2.62 -0.89
C GLU A 142 -14.18 -1.84 -0.94
N ASP A 143 -14.69 -1.53 -2.13
CA ASP A 143 -15.99 -0.87 -2.30
C ASP A 143 -17.17 -1.85 -2.28
N ASN A 144 -16.91 -3.17 -2.22
CA ASN A 144 -17.96 -4.15 -2.07
C ASN A 144 -18.67 -3.98 -0.73
N ASN A 145 -20.01 -4.01 -0.74
CA ASN A 145 -20.82 -3.96 0.47
C ASN A 145 -21.62 -5.26 0.65
N SER A 146 -22.12 -5.46 1.88
CA SER A 146 -22.87 -6.65 2.27
C SER A 146 -24.22 -6.82 1.57
N SER A 147 -24.69 -5.80 0.84
CA SER A 147 -25.90 -5.87 0.02
C SER A 147 -25.63 -6.24 -1.44
N ASN A 148 -24.35 -6.36 -1.85
CA ASN A 148 -23.94 -6.66 -3.22
C ASN A 148 -24.60 -5.70 -4.24
N GLU A 149 -24.68 -4.42 -3.91
CA GLU A 149 -25.19 -3.37 -4.81
C GLU A 149 -24.13 -2.30 -5.04
N LEU A 150 -24.05 -1.76 -6.26
CA LEU A 150 -23.22 -0.60 -6.55
C LEU A 150 -24.04 0.44 -7.30
N TRP A 151 -24.13 1.64 -6.72
CA TRP A 151 -24.75 2.80 -7.35
C TRP A 151 -23.69 3.87 -7.59
N THR A 152 -23.50 4.23 -8.86
CA THR A 152 -22.36 5.03 -9.28
C THR A 152 -22.63 6.52 -9.13
N ALA A 153 -21.56 7.31 -9.07
CA ALA A 153 -21.67 8.74 -9.32
C ALA A 153 -22.07 9.04 -10.78
N LEU A 154 -22.43 10.30 -11.03
CA LEU A 154 -22.91 10.79 -12.31
C LEU A 154 -21.75 10.97 -13.30
N ILE A 155 -21.96 10.48 -14.52
CA ILE A 155 -21.18 10.81 -15.71
C ILE A 155 -21.92 11.93 -16.45
N PRO A 156 -21.37 13.14 -16.62
CA PRO A 156 -22.02 14.27 -17.26
C PRO A 156 -21.97 14.18 -18.80
N SER A 157 -22.43 13.05 -19.32
CA SER A 157 -22.44 12.65 -20.73
C SER A 157 -23.69 11.82 -21.01
N ASP A 158 -24.11 11.73 -22.27
CA ASP A 158 -25.14 10.77 -22.72
C ASP A 158 -24.56 9.39 -23.05
N GLN A 159 -23.24 9.23 -22.91
CA GLN A 159 -22.51 7.98 -23.10
C GLN A 159 -21.55 7.71 -21.95
N ALA A 160 -21.58 6.47 -21.47
CA ALA A 160 -20.66 5.96 -20.45
C ALA A 160 -19.93 4.72 -20.96
N LEU A 161 -18.72 4.51 -20.46
CA LEU A 161 -17.92 3.32 -20.69
C LEU A 161 -17.59 2.71 -19.33
N ILE A 162 -17.87 1.42 -19.19
CA ILE A 162 -17.54 0.61 -18.03
C ILE A 162 -16.37 -0.28 -18.44
N GLU A 163 -15.29 -0.25 -17.66
CA GLU A 163 -14.11 -1.10 -17.85
C GLU A 163 -13.81 -1.82 -16.55
N VAL A 164 -13.61 -3.12 -16.60
CA VAL A 164 -13.26 -3.93 -15.44
C VAL A 164 -12.09 -4.83 -15.79
N SER A 165 -10.95 -4.64 -15.14
CA SER A 165 -9.77 -5.49 -15.28
C SER A 165 -9.59 -6.38 -14.06
N MET A 166 -9.20 -7.63 -14.25
CA MET A 166 -9.00 -8.62 -13.19
C MET A 166 -8.05 -9.73 -13.66
N ASP A 167 -7.58 -10.56 -12.75
CA ASP A 167 -6.80 -11.75 -13.11
C ASP A 167 -7.67 -12.76 -13.86
N ALA A 168 -7.05 -13.56 -14.74
CA ALA A 168 -7.80 -14.43 -15.64
C ALA A 168 -8.63 -15.50 -14.91
N GLU A 169 -8.19 -15.94 -13.74
CA GLU A 169 -8.89 -16.89 -12.89
C GLU A 169 -10.15 -16.33 -12.22
N ASP A 170 -10.19 -15.02 -11.98
CA ASP A 170 -11.31 -14.32 -11.32
C ASP A 170 -12.45 -13.95 -12.29
N ARG A 171 -12.24 -14.18 -13.59
CA ARG A 171 -13.21 -13.86 -14.65
C ARG A 171 -14.59 -14.45 -14.39
N ASP A 172 -14.65 -15.73 -14.04
CA ASP A 172 -15.92 -16.44 -13.89
C ASP A 172 -16.64 -15.99 -12.60
N HIS A 173 -15.89 -15.64 -11.54
CA HIS A 173 -16.45 -15.01 -10.35
C HIS A 173 -17.16 -13.70 -10.67
N PHE A 174 -16.53 -12.80 -11.44
CA PHE A 174 -17.15 -11.55 -11.85
C PHE A 174 -18.39 -11.76 -12.74
N ILE A 175 -18.36 -12.76 -13.62
CA ILE A 175 -19.51 -13.13 -14.45
C ILE A 175 -20.72 -13.55 -13.61
N GLU A 176 -20.48 -14.34 -12.57
CA GLU A 176 -21.53 -14.89 -11.70
C GLU A 176 -22.06 -13.87 -10.68
N ASN A 177 -21.26 -12.86 -10.35
CA ASN A 177 -21.57 -11.87 -9.32
C ASN A 177 -21.47 -10.44 -9.86
N THR A 178 -22.09 -10.16 -11.00
CA THR A 178 -22.34 -8.78 -11.46
C THR A 178 -23.51 -8.72 -12.44
N THR A 179 -24.52 -7.92 -12.10
CA THR A 179 -25.63 -7.61 -12.99
C THR A 179 -25.88 -6.11 -13.02
N LEU A 180 -25.73 -5.47 -14.19
CA LEU A 180 -26.20 -4.11 -14.43
C LEU A 180 -27.74 -4.15 -14.54
N THR A 181 -28.43 -3.51 -13.58
CA THR A 181 -29.89 -3.52 -13.48
C THR A 181 -30.53 -2.19 -13.84
N HIS A 182 -29.81 -1.07 -13.67
CA HIS A 182 -30.35 0.26 -13.87
C HIS A 182 -29.41 1.15 -14.67
N ILE A 183 -29.93 1.76 -15.73
CA ILE A 183 -29.30 2.89 -16.44
C ILE A 183 -30.18 4.11 -16.22
N ASN A 184 -29.72 5.06 -15.41
CA ASN A 184 -30.49 6.24 -15.04
C ASN A 184 -30.16 7.40 -15.98
N VAL A 185 -31.16 7.87 -16.72
CA VAL A 185 -31.00 8.90 -17.75
C VAL A 185 -31.45 10.28 -17.23
N GLY A 186 -30.46 11.15 -16.98
CA GLY A 186 -30.66 12.51 -16.48
C GLY A 186 -31.23 13.48 -17.50
N TYR A 187 -32.14 14.34 -17.06
CA TYR A 187 -32.79 15.35 -17.93
C TYR A 187 -32.95 16.72 -17.26
N ARG A 188 -32.57 16.87 -15.99
CA ARG A 188 -32.54 18.14 -15.24
C ARG A 188 -31.28 18.24 -14.41
N GLY A 189 -30.63 19.40 -14.44
CA GLY A 189 -29.46 19.69 -13.62
C GLY A 189 -28.31 18.69 -13.80
N LEU A 190 -27.25 18.87 -13.00
CA LEU A 190 -26.13 17.93 -12.84
C LEU A 190 -25.49 17.44 -14.16
N GLY A 191 -25.47 18.30 -15.18
CA GLY A 191 -24.83 18.05 -16.50
C GLY A 191 -23.47 18.75 -16.65
N SER A 192 -22.82 18.61 -17.81
CA SER A 192 -21.51 19.22 -18.12
C SER A 192 -21.59 20.70 -18.51
N ASP A 193 -20.43 21.36 -18.53
CA ASP A 193 -20.26 22.76 -18.93
C ASP A 193 -20.78 23.03 -20.35
N GLY A 194 -21.90 23.76 -20.43
CA GLY A 194 -22.60 24.09 -21.68
C GLY A 194 -24.02 23.50 -21.81
N GLY A 195 -24.38 22.51 -20.98
CA GLY A 195 -25.76 22.06 -20.74
C GLY A 195 -26.40 22.77 -19.53
N THR A 196 -27.64 22.41 -19.16
CA THR A 196 -28.24 22.88 -17.89
C THR A 196 -27.61 22.12 -16.72
N ARG A 197 -26.43 22.54 -16.25
CA ARG A 197 -25.70 22.03 -15.07
C ARG A 197 -26.53 22.10 -13.77
N GLY A 198 -27.62 22.87 -13.81
CA GLY A 198 -28.52 23.10 -12.70
C GLY A 198 -28.51 24.59 -12.41
N THR A 199 -29.70 25.15 -12.22
CA THR A 199 -29.86 26.56 -11.83
C THR A 199 -30.80 26.62 -10.65
N SER A 200 -30.47 27.41 -9.64
CA SER A 200 -31.41 27.80 -8.61
C SER A 200 -31.84 29.25 -8.80
N GLU A 201 -32.89 29.68 -8.10
CA GLU A 201 -33.38 31.05 -8.26
C GLU A 201 -32.34 32.08 -7.78
N SER A 202 -32.34 33.27 -8.40
CA SER A 202 -31.24 34.24 -8.28
C SER A 202 -31.04 34.84 -6.88
N CYS A 203 -32.07 34.92 -6.05
CA CYS A 203 -31.96 35.49 -4.70
C CYS A 203 -31.18 34.59 -3.72
N ASN A 204 -30.96 33.32 -4.06
CA ASN A 204 -30.16 32.44 -3.24
C ASN A 204 -28.71 32.93 -3.16
N VAL A 205 -28.07 32.68 -2.02
CA VAL A 205 -26.73 33.18 -1.71
C VAL A 205 -25.76 32.01 -1.75
N ASP A 206 -24.72 32.08 -2.58
CA ASP A 206 -23.67 31.05 -2.59
C ASP A 206 -23.00 30.97 -1.21
N VAL A 207 -22.66 29.77 -0.75
CA VAL A 207 -22.04 29.57 0.57
C VAL A 207 -20.70 30.30 0.74
N ILE A 208 -19.96 30.53 -0.35
CA ILE A 208 -18.70 31.28 -0.34
C ILE A 208 -18.88 32.80 -0.15
N CYS A 209 -20.11 33.31 -0.26
CA CYS A 209 -20.40 34.72 0.00
C CYS A 209 -20.21 35.09 1.49
N PRO A 210 -20.13 36.40 1.83
CA PRO A 210 -19.92 36.86 3.20
C PRO A 210 -20.94 36.34 4.23
N LEU A 211 -22.17 36.01 3.79
CA LEU A 211 -23.16 35.40 4.68
C LEU A 211 -22.68 34.05 5.25
N GLY A 212 -21.84 33.32 4.53
CA GLY A 212 -21.26 32.05 4.96
C GLY A 212 -19.97 32.16 5.76
N ASP A 213 -19.42 33.36 5.99
CA ASP A 213 -18.08 33.53 6.61
C ASP A 213 -17.96 32.88 7.99
N ASN A 214 -19.05 32.86 8.76
CA ASN A 214 -19.10 32.25 10.09
C ASN A 214 -19.55 30.78 10.10
N TRP A 215 -19.79 30.18 8.93
CA TRP A 215 -20.39 28.85 8.78
C TRP A 215 -19.43 27.85 8.14
N ARG A 216 -18.11 28.13 8.18
CA ARG A 216 -17.10 27.36 7.45
C ARG A 216 -16.94 25.95 7.98
N ASP A 217 -17.37 25.69 9.21
CA ASP A 217 -17.37 24.36 9.80
C ASP A 217 -18.66 23.59 9.49
N GLU A 218 -19.78 24.26 9.26
CA GLU A 218 -21.07 23.60 8.96
C GLU A 218 -21.28 23.39 7.46
N ILE A 219 -20.78 24.28 6.61
CA ILE A 219 -20.93 24.18 5.15
C ILE A 219 -20.44 22.81 4.61
N PRO A 220 -19.28 22.26 5.02
CA PRO A 220 -18.79 20.98 4.51
C PRO A 220 -19.61 19.76 4.93
N SER A 221 -20.37 19.83 6.03
CA SER A 221 -21.22 18.71 6.49
C SER A 221 -22.42 18.48 5.58
N VAL A 222 -22.85 19.50 4.83
CA VAL A 222 -24.03 19.47 3.97
C VAL A 222 -23.68 18.86 2.61
N GLY A 223 -24.43 17.83 2.22
CA GLY A 223 -24.28 17.13 0.95
C GLY A 223 -25.58 17.06 0.14
N LEU A 224 -25.44 17.07 -1.18
CA LEU A 224 -26.52 16.69 -2.11
C LEU A 224 -26.59 15.17 -2.15
N ILE A 225 -27.77 14.58 -1.94
CA ILE A 225 -27.96 13.14 -2.03
C ILE A 225 -28.78 12.77 -3.26
N ILE A 226 -28.35 11.69 -3.93
CA ILE A 226 -29.06 11.02 -4.99
C ILE A 226 -29.59 9.70 -4.46
N ILE A 227 -30.86 9.40 -4.74
CA ILE A 227 -31.59 8.22 -4.24
C ILE A 227 -32.21 7.50 -5.44
N GLY A 228 -31.98 6.19 -5.55
CA GLY A 228 -32.46 5.35 -6.64
C GLY A 228 -32.03 5.85 -8.02
N GLY A 229 -30.85 6.49 -8.08
CA GLY A 229 -30.28 7.10 -9.29
C GLY A 229 -31.09 8.22 -9.93
N SER A 230 -32.21 8.66 -9.33
CA SER A 230 -33.19 9.53 -10.02
C SER A 230 -33.88 10.58 -9.14
N GLY A 231 -33.93 10.37 -7.83
CA GLY A 231 -34.39 11.34 -6.85
C GLY A 231 -33.21 12.11 -6.27
N ALA A 232 -33.40 13.39 -5.98
CA ALA A 232 -32.40 14.24 -5.35
C ALA A 232 -32.99 14.97 -4.13
N CYS A 233 -32.22 15.04 -3.06
CA CYS A 233 -32.52 15.74 -1.82
C CYS A 233 -31.23 16.35 -1.25
N THR A 234 -31.31 17.00 -0.09
CA THR A 234 -30.18 17.46 0.70
C THR A 234 -30.15 16.72 2.04
N GLY A 235 -28.99 16.69 2.69
CA GLY A 235 -28.90 16.40 4.12
C GLY A 235 -27.57 16.88 4.68
N ALA A 236 -27.26 16.48 5.91
CA ALA A 236 -26.00 16.82 6.55
C ALA A 236 -25.45 15.71 7.44
N MET A 237 -24.14 15.57 7.47
CA MET A 237 -23.43 14.78 8.48
C MET A 237 -23.71 15.35 9.87
N ILE A 238 -24.00 14.49 10.85
CA ILE A 238 -24.39 14.90 12.20
C ILE A 238 -23.53 14.21 13.26
N ASN A 239 -22.97 15.00 14.18
CA ASN A 239 -22.09 14.53 15.24
C ASN A 239 -22.85 13.73 16.31
N ASN A 240 -22.15 12.92 17.09
CA ASN A 240 -22.69 12.15 18.20
C ASN A 240 -21.82 12.30 19.46
N THR A 241 -22.30 11.90 20.64
CA THR A 241 -21.56 12.13 21.90
C THR A 241 -20.29 11.30 22.09
N PHE A 242 -20.00 10.30 21.24
CA PHE A 242 -18.64 9.72 21.16
C PHE A 242 -17.68 10.60 20.37
N GLN A 243 -18.18 11.46 19.48
CA GLN A 243 -17.35 12.26 18.56
C GLN A 243 -16.37 11.40 17.76
N ASP A 244 -16.85 10.26 17.28
CA ASP A 244 -16.07 9.18 16.68
C ASP A 244 -16.12 9.15 15.15
N GLU A 245 -16.59 10.25 14.54
CA GLU A 245 -16.72 10.39 13.08
C GLU A 245 -17.62 9.32 12.43
N THR A 246 -18.47 8.61 13.20
CA THR A 246 -19.44 7.69 12.63
C THR A 246 -20.29 8.42 11.59
N PRO A 247 -20.41 7.92 10.34
CA PRO A 247 -20.95 8.68 9.22
C PRO A 247 -22.49 8.74 9.22
N TYR A 248 -23.06 9.28 10.30
CA TYR A 248 -24.48 9.55 10.42
C TYR A 248 -24.85 10.76 9.57
N PHE A 249 -25.87 10.59 8.73
CA PHE A 249 -26.35 11.61 7.81
C PHE A 249 -27.85 11.83 8.04
N LEU A 250 -28.22 13.05 8.40
CA LEU A 250 -29.60 13.47 8.64
C LEU A 250 -30.20 14.05 7.36
N THR A 251 -31.36 13.53 6.97
CA THR A 251 -32.19 14.03 5.86
C THR A 251 -33.68 13.90 6.21
N ALA A 252 -34.57 14.05 5.23
CA ALA A 252 -36.01 14.02 5.41
C ALA A 252 -36.63 12.64 5.12
N ASP A 253 -37.64 12.24 5.91
CA ASP A 253 -38.40 11.00 5.71
C ASP A 253 -39.05 10.96 4.32
N HIS A 254 -39.63 12.08 3.88
CA HIS A 254 -40.28 12.16 2.58
C HIS A 254 -39.33 12.10 1.37
N CYS A 255 -38.00 12.16 1.56
CA CYS A 255 -37.05 11.84 0.50
C CYS A 255 -37.13 10.37 0.08
N GLY A 256 -37.80 9.52 0.90
CA GLY A 256 -38.21 8.18 0.52
C GLY A 256 -37.12 7.12 0.65
N ILE A 257 -36.12 7.37 1.50
CA ILE A 257 -35.12 6.35 1.86
C ILE A 257 -35.78 5.35 2.81
N SER A 258 -35.52 4.07 2.55
CA SER A 258 -36.10 2.92 3.23
C SER A 258 -35.11 1.76 3.16
N ALA A 259 -35.36 0.70 3.94
CA ALA A 259 -34.50 -0.50 3.91
C ALA A 259 -34.49 -1.22 2.54
N SER A 260 -35.37 -0.85 1.59
CA SER A 260 -35.36 -1.41 0.24
C SER A 260 -34.61 -0.57 -0.79
N ASN A 261 -34.11 0.61 -0.43
CA ASN A 261 -33.40 1.49 -1.35
C ASN A 261 -32.30 2.34 -0.70
N ASP A 262 -31.95 2.08 0.56
CA ASP A 262 -30.89 2.80 1.27
C ASP A 262 -29.50 2.55 0.69
N GLN A 263 -29.30 1.39 0.05
CA GLN A 263 -28.09 1.06 -0.72
C GLN A 263 -27.91 1.92 -1.98
N THR A 264 -28.97 2.58 -2.45
CA THR A 264 -28.94 3.41 -3.66
C THR A 264 -28.41 4.83 -3.44
N VAL A 265 -28.11 5.19 -2.19
CA VAL A 265 -27.73 6.54 -1.80
C VAL A 265 -26.31 6.86 -2.26
N VAL A 266 -26.16 7.94 -3.02
CA VAL A 266 -24.87 8.55 -3.38
C VAL A 266 -24.84 9.98 -2.89
N VAL A 267 -23.79 10.37 -2.17
CA VAL A 267 -23.64 11.72 -1.62
C VAL A 267 -22.59 12.51 -2.39
N TYR A 268 -22.90 13.76 -2.74
CA TYR A 268 -22.02 14.71 -3.40
C TYR A 268 -21.61 15.80 -2.40
N TRP A 269 -20.32 15.89 -2.14
CA TRP A 269 -19.70 16.83 -1.23
C TRP A 269 -19.17 18.05 -1.98
N ASN A 270 -19.11 19.19 -1.29
CA ASN A 270 -18.53 20.44 -1.79
C ASN A 270 -19.00 20.84 -3.21
N PHE A 271 -20.23 20.48 -3.56
CA PHE A 271 -20.87 20.90 -4.81
C PHE A 271 -21.36 22.34 -4.65
N GLU A 272 -20.47 23.30 -4.80
CA GLU A 272 -20.72 24.72 -4.54
C GLU A 272 -20.00 25.64 -5.53
N ASN A 273 -20.52 26.85 -5.73
CA ASN A 273 -19.92 27.78 -6.68
C ASN A 273 -18.59 28.32 -6.15
N SER A 274 -17.55 28.35 -6.99
CA SER A 274 -16.18 28.72 -6.60
C SER A 274 -15.99 30.21 -6.25
N TYR A 275 -16.97 31.06 -6.53
CA TYR A 275 -16.94 32.48 -6.21
C TYR A 275 -18.33 32.96 -5.77
N CYS A 276 -18.38 34.07 -5.04
CA CYS A 276 -19.66 34.64 -4.61
C CYS A 276 -20.35 35.34 -5.79
N ARG A 277 -21.42 34.74 -6.32
CA ARG A 277 -22.27 35.42 -7.31
C ARG A 277 -23.17 36.40 -6.58
N THR A 278 -23.37 37.57 -7.17
CA THR A 278 -24.17 38.62 -6.53
C THR A 278 -25.63 38.15 -6.36
N PRO A 279 -26.18 38.07 -5.13
CA PRO A 279 -27.57 37.66 -4.93
C PRO A 279 -28.54 38.57 -5.69
N GLY A 280 -29.56 37.97 -6.30
CA GLY A 280 -30.55 38.62 -7.16
C GLY A 280 -30.08 38.88 -8.60
N SER A 281 -28.81 38.66 -8.93
CA SER A 281 -28.30 38.85 -10.29
C SER A 281 -28.61 37.67 -11.21
N ASN A 282 -28.57 37.90 -12.53
CA ASN A 282 -28.68 36.85 -13.54
C ASN A 282 -27.60 35.76 -13.38
N ASP A 283 -26.43 36.13 -12.83
CA ASP A 283 -25.33 35.21 -12.60
C ASP A 283 -25.67 34.22 -11.48
N SER A 284 -26.20 34.72 -10.35
CA SER A 284 -26.68 33.85 -9.26
C SER A 284 -27.85 32.95 -9.69
N GLY A 285 -28.70 33.42 -10.61
CA GLY A 285 -29.78 32.61 -11.19
C GLY A 285 -29.36 31.70 -12.36
N GLY A 286 -28.11 31.79 -12.79
CA GLY A 286 -27.56 31.03 -13.91
C GLY A 286 -26.91 29.71 -13.46
N ASN A 287 -26.31 29.00 -14.42
CA ASN A 287 -25.50 27.82 -14.12
C ASN A 287 -24.29 28.23 -13.26
N GLY A 288 -24.04 27.50 -12.17
CA GLY A 288 -22.79 27.64 -11.42
C GLY A 288 -21.65 26.83 -12.03
N ASN A 289 -20.53 26.79 -11.31
CA ASN A 289 -19.34 26.03 -11.67
C ASN A 289 -18.89 25.03 -10.60
N GLY A 290 -19.81 24.57 -9.74
CA GLY A 290 -19.48 23.66 -8.63
C GLY A 290 -19.11 22.27 -9.09
N ASN A 291 -18.12 21.65 -8.44
CA ASN A 291 -17.61 20.34 -8.82
C ASN A 291 -18.53 19.20 -8.34
N LEU A 292 -18.65 18.13 -9.13
CA LEU A 292 -19.43 16.93 -8.84
C LEU A 292 -18.55 15.68 -8.68
N ASN A 293 -17.23 15.84 -8.58
CA ASN A 293 -16.27 14.74 -8.48
C ASN A 293 -15.95 14.30 -7.04
N GLN A 294 -16.46 15.00 -6.02
CA GLN A 294 -16.26 14.62 -4.62
C GLN A 294 -17.50 13.89 -4.13
N VAL A 295 -17.42 12.57 -4.07
CA VAL A 295 -18.57 11.69 -3.84
C VAL A 295 -18.29 10.60 -2.83
N THR A 296 -19.32 10.18 -2.11
CA THR A 296 -19.35 8.92 -1.35
C THR A 296 -20.37 8.00 -1.98
N THR A 297 -19.89 6.86 -2.47
CA THR A 297 -20.68 5.75 -3.05
C THR A 297 -20.69 4.55 -2.10
N GLY A 298 -21.38 3.47 -2.47
CA GLY A 298 -21.50 2.24 -1.66
C GLY A 298 -22.74 2.19 -0.77
N GLY A 299 -23.63 3.18 -0.87
CA GLY A 299 -24.94 3.17 -0.23
C GLY A 299 -24.93 3.57 1.24
N SER A 300 -26.03 3.26 1.92
CA SER A 300 -26.25 3.59 3.32
C SER A 300 -27.12 2.54 4.01
N THR A 301 -27.12 2.54 5.32
CA THR A 301 -28.08 1.80 6.15
C THR A 301 -29.06 2.76 6.78
N ILE A 302 -30.37 2.55 6.60
CA ILE A 302 -31.38 3.32 7.33
C ILE A 302 -31.38 2.95 8.81
N LEU A 303 -31.26 3.94 9.69
CA LEU A 303 -31.22 3.74 11.14
C LEU A 303 -32.56 4.05 11.80
N ALA A 304 -33.10 5.22 11.48
CA ALA A 304 -34.34 5.71 12.06
C ALA A 304 -35.02 6.69 11.11
N ASN A 305 -36.35 6.63 11.04
CA ASN A 305 -37.14 7.65 10.37
C ASN A 305 -38.47 7.89 11.09
N GLY A 306 -39.16 8.97 10.74
CA GLY A 306 -40.47 9.22 11.30
C GLY A 306 -41.20 10.40 10.66
N SER A 307 -42.35 10.08 10.05
CA SER A 307 -43.24 11.04 9.41
C SER A 307 -43.84 12.12 10.33
N ASN A 308 -43.81 11.95 11.65
CA ASN A 308 -44.36 12.95 12.59
C ASN A 308 -43.57 14.27 12.58
N SER A 309 -42.25 14.19 12.41
CA SER A 309 -41.35 15.34 12.25
C SER A 309 -40.49 15.19 11.00
N ASP A 310 -40.91 14.33 10.05
CA ASP A 310 -40.31 14.11 8.73
C ASP A 310 -38.78 13.89 8.74
N TYR A 311 -38.24 13.19 9.74
CA TYR A 311 -36.79 12.97 9.82
C TYR A 311 -36.42 11.59 9.29
N CYS A 312 -35.23 11.49 8.71
CA CYS A 312 -34.57 10.23 8.34
C CYS A 312 -33.09 10.34 8.72
N LEU A 313 -32.61 9.39 9.51
CA LEU A 313 -31.21 9.19 9.85
C LEU A 313 -30.72 7.92 9.15
N ILE A 314 -29.67 8.07 8.35
CA ILE A 314 -28.96 6.97 7.72
C ILE A 314 -27.51 6.96 8.22
N ARG A 315 -26.85 5.81 8.16
CA ARG A 315 -25.39 5.71 8.26
C ARG A 315 -24.86 5.40 6.87
N LEU A 316 -23.95 6.21 6.35
CA LEU A 316 -23.28 5.87 5.09
C LEU A 316 -22.45 4.59 5.32
N ASN A 317 -22.42 3.69 4.34
CA ASN A 317 -21.65 2.46 4.46
C ASN A 317 -20.14 2.73 4.42
N ASN A 318 -19.75 3.78 3.70
CA ASN A 318 -18.39 4.28 3.60
C ASN A 318 -18.27 5.67 4.21
N SER A 319 -17.19 5.93 4.93
CA SER A 319 -16.87 7.28 5.40
C SER A 319 -16.50 8.20 4.22
N PRO A 320 -16.81 9.51 4.30
CA PRO A 320 -16.31 10.47 3.32
C PRO A 320 -14.78 10.45 3.23
N ASN A 321 -14.24 10.61 2.02
CA ASN A 321 -12.79 10.71 1.84
C ASN A 321 -12.24 11.90 2.65
N PRO A 322 -11.24 11.71 3.52
CA PRO A 322 -10.68 12.79 4.33
C PRO A 322 -10.21 14.01 3.52
N ALA A 323 -9.78 13.81 2.27
CA ALA A 323 -9.38 14.90 1.37
C ALA A 323 -10.52 15.89 1.04
N TYR A 324 -11.78 15.47 1.21
CA TYR A 324 -12.96 16.32 1.00
C TYR A 324 -13.25 17.21 2.20
N LYS A 325 -12.58 17.00 3.34
CA LYS A 325 -12.72 17.80 4.56
C LYS A 325 -14.17 17.93 5.06
N VAL A 326 -14.93 16.83 4.99
CA VAL A 326 -16.34 16.79 5.42
C VAL A 326 -16.42 16.78 6.94
N THR A 327 -17.17 17.74 7.50
CA THR A 327 -17.35 17.90 8.94
C THR A 327 -18.65 17.25 9.43
N PHE A 328 -18.83 17.15 10.74
CA PHE A 328 -20.01 16.56 11.37
C PHE A 328 -20.73 17.62 12.20
N SER A 329 -21.85 18.15 11.68
CA SER A 329 -22.53 19.26 12.33
C SER A 329 -23.04 18.89 13.73
N GLY A 330 -22.89 19.85 14.65
CA GLY A 330 -23.44 19.76 15.99
C GLY A 330 -24.96 19.80 15.98
N TRP A 331 -25.56 19.56 17.14
CA TRP A 331 -27.02 19.53 17.27
C TRP A 331 -27.52 20.12 18.59
N ASN A 332 -28.77 20.60 18.56
CA ASN A 332 -29.48 21.12 19.72
C ASN A 332 -30.90 20.53 19.75
N ARG A 333 -31.13 19.64 20.72
CA ARG A 333 -32.42 18.94 20.89
C ARG A 333 -33.38 19.63 21.86
N SER A 334 -33.10 20.88 22.23
CA SER A 334 -34.02 21.65 23.07
C SER A 334 -35.39 21.83 22.39
N SER A 335 -36.46 21.83 23.19
CA SER A 335 -37.81 22.14 22.72
C SER A 335 -38.11 23.64 22.71
N SER A 336 -37.21 24.47 23.26
CA SER A 336 -37.30 25.94 23.19
C SER A 336 -37.10 26.43 21.76
N THR A 337 -37.77 27.52 21.39
CA THR A 337 -37.55 28.15 20.09
C THR A 337 -36.07 28.56 19.96
N PRO A 338 -35.38 28.16 18.88
CA PRO A 338 -33.96 28.43 18.71
C PRO A 338 -33.71 29.91 18.39
N SER A 339 -32.47 30.35 18.61
CA SER A 339 -32.00 31.64 18.10
C SER A 339 -31.89 31.60 16.57
N GLN A 340 -32.01 32.76 15.91
CA GLN A 340 -31.93 32.89 14.45
C GLN A 340 -30.52 32.51 13.96
N GLY A 341 -30.39 31.42 13.22
CA GLY A 341 -29.17 30.99 12.55
C GLY A 341 -29.32 31.04 11.02
N ALA A 342 -29.02 29.93 10.35
CA ALA A 342 -29.08 29.80 8.90
C ALA A 342 -29.62 28.43 8.47
N GLY A 343 -30.07 28.36 7.21
CA GLY A 343 -30.25 27.09 6.49
C GLY A 343 -29.17 26.96 5.42
N ILE A 344 -28.56 25.79 5.28
CA ILE A 344 -27.56 25.48 4.24
C ILE A 344 -28.08 24.32 3.41
N HIS A 345 -28.22 24.49 2.10
CA HIS A 345 -29.02 23.57 1.27
C HIS A 345 -28.64 23.54 -0.21
N HIS A 346 -29.15 22.55 -0.96
CA HIS A 346 -29.01 22.46 -2.42
C HIS A 346 -30.35 22.74 -3.15
N PRO A 347 -30.69 24.02 -3.42
CA PRO A 347 -31.94 24.37 -4.08
C PRO A 347 -31.90 23.98 -5.57
N ASN A 348 -33.01 23.42 -6.05
CA ASN A 348 -33.16 22.79 -7.36
C ASN A 348 -32.10 21.71 -7.68
N SER A 349 -31.54 21.06 -6.66
CA SER A 349 -30.41 20.13 -6.81
C SER A 349 -29.20 20.77 -7.50
N ALA A 350 -29.04 22.09 -7.36
CA ALA A 350 -27.92 22.88 -7.88
C ALA A 350 -26.87 23.14 -6.78
N GLU A 351 -25.91 24.02 -7.05
CA GLU A 351 -24.83 24.36 -6.12
C GLU A 351 -25.36 24.78 -4.74
N LYS A 352 -24.59 24.42 -3.70
CA LYS A 352 -24.89 24.69 -2.30
C LYS A 352 -25.08 26.19 -2.03
N ARG A 353 -26.13 26.52 -1.28
CA ARG A 353 -26.52 27.88 -0.90
C ARG A 353 -26.71 28.00 0.61
N ILE A 354 -26.65 29.22 1.11
CA ILE A 354 -26.97 29.59 2.49
C ILE A 354 -28.14 30.59 2.52
N SER A 355 -28.98 30.51 3.54
CA SER A 355 -30.12 31.41 3.76
C SER A 355 -30.17 31.85 5.22
N SER A 356 -30.29 33.16 5.47
CA SER A 356 -30.33 33.71 6.82
C SER A 356 -31.74 33.71 7.39
N VAL A 357 -31.90 33.39 8.67
CA VAL A 357 -33.22 33.32 9.31
C VAL A 357 -33.64 34.69 9.83
N ASP A 358 -34.79 35.21 9.39
CA ASP A 358 -35.40 36.42 9.98
C ASP A 358 -36.28 36.07 11.19
N ALA A 359 -37.06 34.99 11.12
CA ALA A 359 -37.87 34.56 12.24
C ALA A 359 -38.02 33.03 12.28
N VAL A 360 -38.02 32.49 13.49
CA VAL A 360 -38.32 31.09 13.75
C VAL A 360 -39.32 30.98 14.90
N TYR A 361 -40.34 30.14 14.74
CA TYR A 361 -41.31 29.87 15.80
C TYR A 361 -41.78 28.42 15.81
N SER A 362 -42.28 28.02 16.98
CA SER A 362 -42.70 26.66 17.28
C SER A 362 -44.14 26.40 16.83
N GLN A 363 -44.38 25.38 15.99
CA GLN A 363 -45.72 24.91 15.66
C GLN A 363 -45.79 23.37 15.63
N GLY A 364 -46.33 22.77 16.70
CA GLY A 364 -46.43 21.31 16.81
C GLY A 364 -45.04 20.65 16.70
N PRO A 365 -44.87 19.63 15.85
CA PRO A 365 -43.59 18.94 15.66
C PRO A 365 -42.61 19.69 14.74
N TYR A 366 -42.93 20.92 14.31
CA TYR A 366 -42.17 21.69 13.33
C TYR A 366 -41.70 23.07 13.81
N TRP A 367 -40.53 23.48 13.36
CA TRP A 367 -40.12 24.88 13.30
C TRP A 367 -40.69 25.51 12.03
N ILE A 368 -41.27 26.70 12.16
CA ILE A 368 -41.71 27.51 11.03
C ILE A 368 -40.72 28.66 10.87
N VAL A 369 -40.16 28.80 9.67
CA VAL A 369 -39.01 29.65 9.38
C VAL A 369 -39.38 30.68 8.32
N ASN A 370 -39.11 31.95 8.60
CA ASN A 370 -39.10 33.03 7.62
C ASN A 370 -37.64 33.47 7.37
N TRP A 371 -37.32 33.81 6.13
CA TRP A 371 -35.95 34.04 5.67
C TRP A 371 -35.65 35.54 5.49
N GLY A 372 -34.52 36.00 6.02
CA GLY A 372 -33.99 37.33 5.75
C GLY A 372 -33.41 37.41 4.33
N GLU A 373 -32.42 36.57 4.05
CA GLU A 373 -31.75 36.43 2.74
C GLU A 373 -31.77 34.98 2.27
N GLY A 374 -31.86 34.76 0.96
CA GLY A 374 -31.99 33.43 0.36
C GLY A 374 -33.36 32.78 0.65
N ARG A 375 -33.65 31.67 -0.01
CA ARG A 375 -34.90 30.89 0.16
C ARG A 375 -34.56 29.41 0.08
N THR A 376 -35.54 28.53 0.22
CA THR A 376 -35.36 27.12 -0.17
C THR A 376 -36.09 26.86 -1.49
N TYR A 377 -35.81 25.72 -2.12
CA TYR A 377 -36.57 25.29 -3.29
C TYR A 377 -36.61 23.76 -3.38
N PHE A 378 -37.22 23.20 -4.42
CA PHE A 378 -37.21 21.75 -4.64
C PHE A 378 -35.77 21.19 -4.56
N GLY A 379 -35.56 20.05 -3.90
CA GLY A 379 -34.21 19.50 -3.69
C GLY A 379 -33.53 19.97 -2.39
N SER A 380 -33.95 21.09 -1.80
CA SER A 380 -33.50 21.51 -0.45
C SER A 380 -34.05 20.60 0.66
N SER A 381 -35.05 19.75 0.37
CA SER A 381 -35.64 18.79 1.31
C SER A 381 -34.57 18.01 2.06
N GLY A 382 -34.72 17.91 3.38
CA GLY A 382 -33.75 17.27 4.28
C GLY A 382 -32.57 18.14 4.71
N SER A 383 -32.40 19.34 4.14
CA SER A 383 -31.34 20.27 4.56
C SER A 383 -31.45 20.69 6.03
N PRO A 384 -30.33 20.91 6.73
CA PRO A 384 -30.35 21.36 8.12
C PRO A 384 -30.79 22.82 8.29
N LEU A 385 -31.53 23.07 9.37
CA LEU A 385 -31.70 24.38 9.99
C LEU A 385 -30.78 24.45 11.21
N TYR A 386 -29.97 25.49 11.28
CA TYR A 386 -29.07 25.75 12.39
C TYR A 386 -29.60 26.88 13.28
N ASP A 387 -29.31 26.79 14.58
CA ASP A 387 -29.45 27.92 15.50
C ASP A 387 -28.24 28.88 15.41
N ALA A 388 -28.27 30.00 16.16
CA ALA A 388 -27.20 30.99 16.12
C ALA A 388 -25.86 30.50 16.73
N ASN A 389 -25.83 29.30 17.32
CA ASN A 389 -24.61 28.65 17.82
C ASN A 389 -24.17 27.53 16.88
N TYR A 390 -24.61 27.54 15.62
CA TYR A 390 -24.17 26.62 14.58
C TYR A 390 -24.58 25.16 14.79
N ARG A 391 -25.67 24.92 15.53
CA ARG A 391 -26.16 23.57 15.84
C ARG A 391 -27.45 23.26 15.10
N ILE A 392 -27.55 22.06 14.53
CA ILE A 392 -28.76 21.57 13.88
C ILE A 392 -29.90 21.49 14.90
N VAL A 393 -31.01 22.16 14.59
CA VAL A 393 -32.26 22.13 15.38
C VAL A 393 -33.41 21.43 14.66
N GLY A 394 -33.21 21.09 13.39
CA GLY A 394 -34.18 20.40 12.56
C GLY A 394 -33.74 20.29 11.10
N GLN A 395 -34.52 19.56 10.30
CA GLN A 395 -34.28 19.35 8.88
C GLN A 395 -35.51 19.73 8.04
N LEU A 396 -35.30 20.21 6.81
CA LEU A 396 -36.36 20.78 5.96
C LEU A 396 -37.36 19.71 5.55
N TYR A 397 -38.63 19.92 5.90
CA TYR A 397 -39.76 19.14 5.39
C TYR A 397 -40.27 19.72 4.07
N GLY A 398 -40.36 21.05 3.98
CA GLY A 398 -40.81 21.74 2.79
C GLY A 398 -41.34 23.13 3.12
N GLY A 399 -42.06 23.73 2.20
CA GLY A 399 -42.62 25.06 2.38
C GLY A 399 -43.04 25.67 1.07
N SER A 400 -43.22 26.98 1.06
CA SER A 400 -43.67 27.72 -0.13
C SER A 400 -42.82 28.95 -0.40
N SER A 401 -41.65 29.06 0.25
CA SER A 401 -40.72 30.14 -0.02
C SER A 401 -40.07 29.96 -1.40
N PHE A 402 -39.91 31.07 -2.11
CA PHE A 402 -39.18 31.20 -3.37
C PHE A 402 -38.84 32.69 -3.56
N CYS A 403 -38.03 33.08 -4.56
CA CYS A 403 -37.45 34.43 -4.55
C CYS A 403 -38.46 35.59 -4.55
N ASP A 404 -39.61 35.41 -5.21
CA ASP A 404 -40.69 36.39 -5.24
C ASP A 404 -41.79 36.12 -4.18
N ASN A 405 -41.60 35.13 -3.30
CA ASN A 405 -42.57 34.77 -2.26
C ASN A 405 -41.90 34.53 -0.90
N ASP A 406 -42.17 35.45 0.01
CA ASP A 406 -41.68 35.43 1.39
C ASP A 406 -42.53 34.58 2.35
N GLN A 407 -43.11 33.49 1.83
CA GLN A 407 -43.81 32.52 2.69
C GLN A 407 -42.83 31.69 3.50
N ASN A 408 -43.35 31.09 4.57
CA ASN A 408 -42.53 30.34 5.50
C ASN A 408 -42.24 28.94 5.00
N ASP A 409 -41.08 28.44 5.40
CA ASP A 409 -40.71 27.03 5.29
C ASP A 409 -40.86 26.32 6.64
N VAL A 410 -40.85 24.99 6.58
CA VAL A 410 -41.22 24.09 7.67
C VAL A 410 -40.09 23.08 7.86
N TYR A 411 -39.54 23.04 9.07
CA TYR A 411 -38.46 22.13 9.45
C TYR A 411 -38.92 21.20 10.56
N GLY A 412 -38.70 19.90 10.41
CA GLY A 412 -38.93 18.91 11.45
C GLY A 412 -38.07 19.18 12.67
N LYS A 413 -38.64 19.25 13.88
CA LYS A 413 -37.85 19.54 15.08
C LYS A 413 -36.99 18.34 15.48
N LEU A 414 -35.70 18.57 15.69
CA LEU A 414 -34.82 17.56 16.27
C LEU A 414 -35.31 17.09 17.64
N SER A 415 -35.86 18.01 18.46
CA SER A 415 -36.46 17.68 19.76
C SER A 415 -37.67 16.74 19.67
N THR A 416 -38.40 16.76 18.55
CA THR A 416 -39.51 15.81 18.31
C THR A 416 -39.00 14.47 17.80
N SER A 417 -37.97 14.51 16.94
CA SER A 417 -37.30 13.31 16.39
C SER A 417 -36.45 12.56 17.43
N TRP A 418 -36.07 13.22 18.54
CA TRP A 418 -35.06 12.74 19.49
C TRP A 418 -35.27 11.31 19.99
N THR A 419 -36.51 10.87 20.22
CA THR A 419 -36.77 9.50 20.69
C THR A 419 -36.20 8.43 19.76
N GLY A 420 -36.22 8.65 18.44
CA GLY A 420 -35.64 7.72 17.47
C GLY A 420 -34.17 8.00 17.13
N LEU A 421 -33.66 9.20 17.47
CA LEU A 421 -32.27 9.59 17.21
C LEU A 421 -31.33 9.34 18.41
N ARG A 422 -31.88 9.29 19.63
CA ARG A 422 -31.11 9.28 20.89
C ARG A 422 -30.05 8.19 20.92
N ASP A 423 -30.42 6.97 20.53
CA ASP A 423 -29.52 5.81 20.68
C ASP A 423 -28.31 5.89 19.72
N TYR A 424 -28.38 6.75 18.69
CA TYR A 424 -27.31 7.00 17.72
C TYR A 424 -26.53 8.29 18.01
N LEU A 425 -27.23 9.37 18.39
CA LEU A 425 -26.62 10.69 18.60
C LEU A 425 -26.13 10.92 20.04
N ASP A 426 -26.68 10.20 21.03
CA ASP A 426 -26.19 10.19 22.41
C ASP A 426 -25.92 8.76 22.93
N PRO A 427 -25.02 8.00 22.27
CA PRO A 427 -24.75 6.61 22.64
C PRO A 427 -24.04 6.48 23.99
N THR A 428 -23.39 7.54 24.49
CA THR A 428 -22.81 7.59 25.85
C THR A 428 -23.86 7.66 26.96
N GLY A 429 -25.11 7.98 26.62
CA GLY A 429 -26.17 8.23 27.61
C GLY A 429 -25.92 9.47 28.47
N SER A 430 -25.11 10.42 27.98
CA SER A 430 -24.76 11.67 28.67
C SER A 430 -25.98 12.56 28.97
N ASN A 431 -27.08 12.34 28.23
CA ASN A 431 -28.25 13.20 28.18
C ASN A 431 -27.93 14.64 27.74
N ALA A 432 -26.84 14.85 26.98
CA ALA A 432 -26.48 16.15 26.41
C ALA A 432 -27.68 16.78 25.69
N VAL A 433 -27.94 18.07 25.93
CA VAL A 433 -29.01 18.83 25.24
C VAL A 433 -28.48 19.44 23.94
N THR A 434 -27.17 19.70 23.91
CA THR A 434 -26.46 20.27 22.78
C THR A 434 -25.11 19.59 22.60
N LEU A 435 -24.64 19.55 21.37
CA LEU A 435 -23.30 19.16 20.98
C LEU A 435 -22.83 20.09 19.85
N ASP A 436 -21.56 20.46 19.83
CA ASP A 436 -20.99 21.33 18.80
C ASP A 436 -20.54 20.54 17.57
N THR A 437 -20.30 21.25 16.47
CA THR A 437 -19.75 20.68 15.24
C THR A 437 -18.39 20.06 15.54
N LEU A 438 -18.22 18.81 15.12
CA LEU A 438 -16.91 18.18 15.05
C LEU A 438 -16.35 18.45 13.66
N ASN A 439 -15.32 19.29 13.62
CA ASN A 439 -14.52 19.49 12.42
C ASN A 439 -13.16 18.81 12.65
N PRO A 440 -12.89 17.66 12.02
CA PRO A 440 -11.59 16.99 12.14
C PRO A 440 -10.42 17.78 11.52
N TYR A 441 -10.67 18.94 10.89
CA TYR A 441 -9.74 19.65 10.02
C TYR A 441 -9.55 21.14 10.33
N ASP A 442 -10.26 21.73 11.30
CA ASP A 442 -10.10 23.15 11.70
C ASP A 442 -9.01 23.37 12.75
N GLY A 443 -8.37 22.29 13.22
CA GLY A 443 -7.43 22.34 14.34
C GLY A 443 -8.09 22.66 15.68
N SER A 444 -9.42 22.76 15.75
CA SER A 444 -10.22 22.97 16.96
C SER A 444 -10.96 21.70 17.40
N GLY A 445 -11.25 20.78 16.46
CA GLY A 445 -11.44 19.37 16.71
C GLY A 445 -10.10 18.65 16.67
N ASN A 446 -9.62 18.19 17.84
CA ASN A 446 -8.44 17.30 17.96
C ASN A 446 -7.22 17.70 17.11
N GLY A 447 -6.93 19.01 17.04
CA GLY A 447 -5.68 19.55 16.49
C GLY A 447 -4.95 20.40 17.52
N GLY A 448 -3.67 20.66 17.24
CA GLY A 448 -2.74 21.39 18.09
C GLY A 448 -2.45 22.85 17.67
N VAL A 449 -1.55 23.49 18.41
CA VAL A 449 -1.00 24.82 18.16
C VAL A 449 0.31 24.71 17.38
N CYS A 450 0.49 25.56 16.37
CA CYS A 450 1.75 25.75 15.67
C CYS A 450 2.35 27.14 16.00
N CYS A 451 3.50 27.19 16.66
CA CYS A 451 4.27 28.43 16.84
C CYS A 451 5.22 28.64 15.66
N VAL A 452 5.14 29.79 14.99
CA VAL A 452 6.10 30.24 13.96
C VAL A 452 6.83 31.47 14.48
N GLY A 453 8.05 31.28 15.00
CA GLY A 453 8.71 32.31 15.81
C GLY A 453 7.82 32.70 17.00
N ASP A 454 7.67 34.02 17.26
CA ASP A 454 6.85 34.53 18.37
C ASP A 454 5.33 34.50 18.09
N THR A 455 4.89 33.93 16.96
CA THR A 455 3.50 34.01 16.49
C THR A 455 2.80 32.66 16.58
N CYS A 456 1.61 32.65 17.17
CA CYS A 456 0.83 31.43 17.42
C CYS A 456 -0.28 31.22 16.38
N PHE A 457 -0.42 29.99 15.87
CA PHE A 457 -1.45 29.56 14.94
C PHE A 457 -2.14 28.30 15.44
N VAL A 458 -3.47 28.20 15.32
CA VAL A 458 -4.21 26.95 15.54
C VAL A 458 -4.48 26.37 14.17
N VAL A 459 -3.89 25.21 13.86
CA VAL A 459 -3.92 24.56 12.55
C VAL A 459 -3.90 23.05 12.77
N PRO A 460 -4.26 22.18 11.81
CA PRO A 460 -3.94 20.74 11.85
C PRO A 460 -2.42 20.44 11.79
N GLN A 461 -1.96 19.27 12.25
CA GLN A 461 -0.52 18.93 12.34
C GLN A 461 0.18 19.03 10.98
N GLU A 462 -0.49 18.55 9.93
CA GLU A 462 -0.02 18.59 8.55
C GLU A 462 0.21 20.01 8.01
N ASN A 463 -0.38 21.02 8.67
CA ASN A 463 -0.24 22.43 8.33
C ASN A 463 0.75 23.17 9.23
N CYS A 464 1.31 22.52 10.25
CA CYS A 464 2.44 23.02 11.03
C CYS A 464 3.78 22.64 10.39
N GLY A 465 3.96 23.01 9.11
CA GLY A 465 5.02 22.48 8.25
C GLY A 465 6.13 23.46 7.83
N CYS A 466 6.44 24.48 8.65
CA CYS A 466 7.65 25.27 8.39
C CYS A 466 8.87 24.64 9.09
N SER A 467 10.05 24.76 8.48
CA SER A 467 11.30 24.18 8.98
C SER A 467 11.76 24.70 10.35
N SER A 468 11.06 25.69 10.92
CA SER A 468 11.35 26.31 12.22
C SER A 468 10.08 26.51 13.06
N CYS A 469 9.04 25.70 12.82
CA CYS A 469 7.77 25.77 13.54
C CYS A 469 7.75 24.74 14.67
N THR A 470 7.09 25.06 15.79
CA THR A 470 6.90 24.12 16.91
C THR A 470 5.42 23.79 17.07
N TRP A 471 5.10 22.49 17.07
CA TRP A 471 3.74 21.97 17.19
C TRP A 471 3.43 21.53 18.64
N TYR A 472 2.22 21.84 19.12
CA TYR A 472 1.71 21.46 20.44
C TYR A 472 0.33 20.80 20.27
N PRO A 473 0.21 19.46 20.27
CA PRO A 473 -1.07 18.77 20.09
C PRO A 473 -2.07 19.13 21.19
N ASP A 474 -3.35 19.25 20.85
CA ASP A 474 -4.47 19.46 21.78
C ASP A 474 -4.34 20.70 22.69
N GLN A 475 -3.55 21.72 22.28
CA GLN A 475 -3.37 22.99 22.99
C GLN A 475 -4.07 24.16 22.27
N THR A 476 -4.10 25.34 22.90
CA THR A 476 -4.65 26.57 22.29
C THR A 476 -3.64 27.73 22.38
N CYS A 477 -3.76 28.73 21.50
CA CYS A 477 -2.93 29.94 21.57
C CYS A 477 -3.13 30.78 22.85
N ALA A 478 -4.12 30.46 23.68
CA ALA A 478 -4.29 31.06 24.99
C ALA A 478 -3.43 30.40 26.08
N THR A 479 -2.96 29.17 25.85
CA THR A 479 -2.17 28.37 26.80
C THR A 479 -0.71 28.21 26.40
N VAL A 480 -0.38 28.42 25.13
CA VAL A 480 0.99 28.37 24.60
C VAL A 480 1.56 29.78 24.42
N ASP A 481 2.69 30.09 25.06
CA ASP A 481 3.43 31.35 24.89
C ASP A 481 4.59 31.15 23.89
N CYS A 482 4.34 31.49 22.62
CA CYS A 482 5.34 31.37 21.55
C CYS A 482 6.52 32.37 21.70
N SER A 483 6.48 33.30 22.66
CA SER A 483 7.59 34.25 22.92
C SER A 483 8.65 33.70 23.88
N VAL A 484 8.37 32.55 24.52
CA VAL A 484 9.37 31.80 25.24
C VAL A 484 10.22 31.06 24.21
N VAL A 485 11.48 31.48 24.06
CA VAL A 485 12.48 30.67 23.36
C VAL A 485 12.61 29.41 24.19
N ILE A 486 11.89 28.37 23.77
CA ILE A 486 11.99 27.06 24.37
C ILE A 486 13.34 26.53 23.92
N VAL A 487 14.33 26.65 24.80
CA VAL A 487 15.58 25.93 24.63
C VAL A 487 15.22 24.46 24.83
N THR A 488 15.39 23.72 23.77
CA THR A 488 15.08 22.31 23.74
C THR A 488 16.37 21.52 23.63
N GLY A 489 16.35 20.32 24.17
CA GLY A 489 17.51 19.44 24.24
C GLY A 489 17.08 17.99 24.22
N ALA A 490 18.03 17.09 24.07
CA ALA A 490 17.81 15.66 24.18
C ALA A 490 17.44 15.29 25.63
N CYS A 491 16.55 14.32 25.76
CA CYS A 491 16.12 13.75 27.03
C CYS A 491 16.25 12.24 26.96
N CYS A 492 16.99 11.65 27.90
CA CYS A 492 17.19 10.20 27.96
C CYS A 492 16.21 9.57 28.93
N LEU A 493 15.29 8.76 28.44
CA LEU A 493 14.40 7.98 29.30
C LEU A 493 15.12 6.76 29.87
N GLU A 494 14.60 6.22 30.97
CA GLU A 494 15.06 4.93 31.52
C GLU A 494 14.78 3.76 30.55
N SER A 495 13.80 3.94 29.65
CA SER A 495 13.53 3.07 28.50
C SER A 495 14.46 3.31 27.32
N GLY A 496 15.52 4.13 27.47
CA GLY A 496 16.56 4.27 26.46
C GLY A 496 16.23 5.17 25.31
N GLN A 497 14.95 5.31 25.05
CA GLN A 497 14.42 6.24 24.10
C GLN A 497 14.98 7.65 24.38
N CYS A 498 15.72 8.17 23.40
CA CYS A 498 16.16 9.55 23.41
C CYS A 498 15.07 10.42 22.79
N LEU A 499 14.42 11.24 23.61
CA LEU A 499 13.47 12.21 23.12
C LEU A 499 14.23 13.49 22.72
N SER A 500 14.23 13.81 21.43
CA SER A 500 14.81 15.06 20.93
C SER A 500 13.89 16.24 21.24
N ASN A 501 14.47 17.44 21.27
CA ASN A 501 13.73 18.68 21.39
C ASN A 501 12.78 18.76 22.61
N GLN A 502 13.15 18.13 23.73
CA GLN A 502 12.38 18.23 24.97
C GLN A 502 12.73 19.50 25.73
N THR A 503 11.81 19.99 26.53
CA THR A 503 12.12 21.01 27.55
C THR A 503 12.65 20.31 28.80
N PRO A 504 13.39 21.03 29.68
CA PRO A 504 13.82 20.46 30.97
C PRO A 504 12.64 19.91 31.80
N GLU A 505 11.50 20.61 31.80
CA GLU A 505 10.29 20.18 32.52
C GLU A 505 9.62 18.96 31.86
N ALA A 506 9.49 18.95 30.53
CA ALA A 506 8.89 17.82 29.81
C ALA A 506 9.74 16.55 29.93
N CYS A 507 11.07 16.70 29.98
CA CYS A 507 11.96 15.59 30.22
C CYS A 507 11.81 14.99 31.63
N ALA A 508 11.69 15.85 32.64
CA ALA A 508 11.47 15.40 34.02
C ALA A 508 10.09 14.75 34.23
N ASP A 509 9.04 15.25 33.57
CA ASP A 509 7.69 14.66 33.62
C ASP A 509 7.62 13.29 32.91
N ALA A 510 8.54 13.03 31.98
CA ALA A 510 8.71 11.73 31.32
C ALA A 510 9.61 10.76 32.10
N ASP A 511 9.97 11.08 33.35
CA ASP A 511 10.94 10.34 34.16
C ASP A 511 12.31 10.15 33.44
N GLY A 512 12.70 11.13 32.62
CA GLY A 512 13.95 11.13 31.85
C GLY A 512 15.02 12.11 32.36
N ASP A 513 16.27 11.84 31.99
CA ASP A 513 17.44 12.67 32.28
C ASP A 513 17.71 13.66 31.13
N TYR A 514 17.59 14.96 31.41
CA TYR A 514 17.79 16.03 30.41
C TYR A 514 19.27 16.31 30.13
N GLN A 515 19.63 16.40 28.85
CA GLN A 515 21.03 16.36 28.40
C GLN A 515 21.60 17.75 28.05
N GLY A 516 20.83 18.80 28.32
CA GLY A 516 21.22 20.19 28.17
C GLY A 516 20.66 20.86 26.92
N ASP A 517 20.67 22.18 26.90
CA ASP A 517 20.09 22.99 25.81
C ASP A 517 20.83 22.79 24.48
N ASP A 518 20.10 22.80 23.36
CA ASP A 518 20.57 22.54 22.00
C ASP A 518 21.25 21.17 21.80
N SER A 519 21.15 20.27 22.79
CA SER A 519 21.64 18.89 22.65
C SER A 519 20.71 18.08 21.74
N SER A 520 21.30 17.26 20.88
CA SER A 520 20.59 16.42 19.92
C SER A 520 20.73 14.96 20.30
N CYS A 521 19.67 14.16 20.09
CA CYS A 521 19.76 12.71 20.26
C CYS A 521 20.74 12.04 19.28
N ALA A 522 21.16 12.73 18.22
CA ALA A 522 22.24 12.27 17.35
C ALA A 522 23.62 12.33 18.04
N ASP A 523 23.78 13.21 19.03
CA ASP A 523 25.05 13.50 19.70
C ASP A 523 25.07 13.03 21.17
N VAL A 524 23.92 12.55 21.66
CA VAL A 524 23.66 12.15 23.04
C VAL A 524 23.39 10.65 23.08
N ASN A 525 24.19 9.93 23.83
CA ASN A 525 24.02 8.48 24.01
C ASN A 525 23.14 8.19 25.22
N CYS A 526 21.86 7.90 24.97
CA CYS A 526 20.94 7.50 26.04
C CYS A 526 21.12 6.02 26.39
N PRO A 527 21.22 5.67 27.69
CA PRO A 527 21.37 4.28 28.09
C PRO A 527 20.14 3.48 27.70
N GLN A 528 20.25 2.58 26.72
CA GLN A 528 19.13 1.71 26.34
C GLN A 528 18.79 0.74 27.48
N PRO A 529 17.49 0.47 27.76
CA PRO A 529 17.08 -0.56 28.68
C PRO A 529 17.51 -1.85 28.03
N GLU A 530 18.07 -2.73 28.84
CA GLU A 530 18.43 -4.05 28.38
C GLU A 530 17.14 -4.69 27.82
N PRO A 531 17.13 -5.06 26.53
CA PRO A 531 15.91 -5.55 25.91
C PRO A 531 15.50 -6.88 26.55
N THR A 532 14.18 -7.09 26.65
CA THR A 532 13.58 -8.25 27.32
C THR A 532 12.92 -9.20 26.35
N GLY A 533 12.82 -10.47 26.73
CA GLY A 533 12.27 -11.52 25.88
C GLY A 533 12.05 -12.81 26.66
N ALA A 534 11.61 -13.84 25.95
CA ALA A 534 11.37 -15.15 26.51
C ALA A 534 12.69 -15.87 26.85
N CYS A 535 12.66 -16.62 27.94
CA CYS A 535 13.80 -17.33 28.49
C CYS A 535 13.41 -18.76 28.86
N CYS A 536 14.13 -19.75 28.33
CA CYS A 536 13.90 -21.15 28.61
C CYS A 536 14.72 -21.61 29.81
N VAL A 537 14.09 -21.71 30.98
CA VAL A 537 14.73 -22.14 32.22
C VAL A 537 14.26 -23.55 32.57
N ASN A 538 15.12 -24.55 32.41
CA ASN A 538 14.80 -25.97 32.66
C ASN A 538 13.55 -26.48 31.91
N GLY A 539 13.46 -26.18 30.60
CA GLY A 539 12.34 -26.60 29.75
C GLY A 539 11.02 -25.84 30.00
N ASN A 540 11.03 -24.79 30.81
CA ASN A 540 9.86 -23.92 31.00
C ASN A 540 10.19 -22.51 30.50
N CYS A 541 9.30 -21.95 29.70
CA CYS A 541 9.45 -20.60 29.19
C CYS A 541 9.02 -19.55 30.23
N VAL A 542 9.81 -18.48 30.35
CA VAL A 542 9.51 -17.27 31.15
C VAL A 542 9.67 -16.02 30.28
N SER A 543 8.61 -15.24 30.10
CA SER A 543 8.61 -13.99 29.30
C SER A 543 9.24 -12.82 30.06
N ASP A 544 9.57 -11.75 29.32
CA ASP A 544 9.95 -10.42 29.84
C ASP A 544 11.21 -10.41 30.74
N LEU A 545 12.19 -11.28 30.49
CA LEU A 545 13.49 -11.24 31.15
C LEU A 545 14.54 -10.57 30.28
N THR A 546 15.47 -9.82 30.86
CA THR A 546 16.68 -9.40 30.14
C THR A 546 17.59 -10.61 29.91
N ALA A 547 18.46 -10.56 28.90
CA ALA A 547 19.44 -11.63 28.65
C ALA A 547 20.30 -11.95 29.90
N ALA A 548 20.66 -10.93 30.69
CA ALA A 548 21.42 -11.09 31.93
C ALA A 548 20.61 -11.77 33.05
N GLU A 549 19.32 -11.45 33.19
CA GLU A 549 18.43 -12.11 34.16
C GLU A 549 18.13 -13.56 33.77
N CYS A 550 17.97 -13.82 32.47
CA CYS A 550 17.83 -15.17 31.93
C CYS A 550 19.08 -16.03 32.22
N ALA A 551 20.27 -15.49 31.95
CA ALA A 551 21.54 -16.14 32.26
C ALA A 551 21.75 -16.35 33.78
N ALA A 552 21.36 -15.38 34.61
CA ALA A 552 21.40 -15.51 36.07
C ALA A 552 20.47 -16.60 36.60
N GLY A 553 19.37 -16.89 35.88
CA GLY A 553 18.46 -18.00 36.10
C GLY A 553 18.94 -19.35 35.53
N SER A 554 20.10 -19.40 34.85
CA SER A 554 20.57 -20.55 34.08
C SER A 554 19.59 -21.02 33.00
N GLY A 555 18.92 -20.07 32.33
CA GLY A 555 18.08 -20.36 31.17
C GLY A 555 18.68 -19.87 29.85
N ASP A 556 18.11 -20.37 28.77
CA ASP A 556 18.50 -20.06 27.39
C ASP A 556 17.58 -18.95 26.86
N TYR A 557 18.14 -17.77 26.60
CA TYR A 557 17.40 -16.59 26.16
C TYR A 557 17.03 -16.72 24.69
N GLN A 558 15.76 -16.44 24.36
CA GLN A 558 15.19 -16.72 23.05
C GLN A 558 15.17 -15.49 22.14
N GLY A 559 15.83 -14.40 22.55
CA GLY A 559 15.89 -13.15 21.82
C GLY A 559 14.87 -12.12 22.32
N ASN A 560 15.06 -10.87 21.93
CA ASN A 560 14.23 -9.75 22.39
C ASN A 560 12.82 -9.83 21.79
N ASP A 561 11.83 -9.32 22.53
CA ASP A 561 10.41 -9.28 22.15
C ASP A 561 9.79 -10.66 21.86
N THR A 562 10.47 -11.75 22.23
CA THR A 562 9.94 -13.10 22.16
C THR A 562 9.01 -13.39 23.34
N SER A 563 7.91 -14.12 23.07
CA SER A 563 6.91 -14.49 24.07
C SER A 563 6.80 -16.01 24.19
N CYS A 564 6.55 -16.48 25.41
CA CYS A 564 6.28 -17.88 25.71
C CYS A 564 5.03 -18.47 25.08
N ASP A 565 4.20 -17.65 24.44
CA ASP A 565 3.08 -18.13 23.62
C ASP A 565 3.57 -18.83 22.33
N PHE A 566 4.81 -18.57 21.91
CA PHE A 566 5.37 -19.02 20.63
C PHE A 566 6.77 -19.66 20.75
N VAL A 567 7.38 -19.59 21.94
CA VAL A 567 8.63 -20.26 22.26
C VAL A 567 8.34 -21.67 22.79
N ASP A 568 8.82 -22.67 22.08
CA ASP A 568 8.86 -24.06 22.54
C ASP A 568 10.24 -24.36 23.14
N CYS A 569 10.34 -24.31 24.47
CA CYS A 569 11.58 -24.61 25.19
C CYS A 569 12.01 -26.09 25.14
N ASP A 570 11.22 -26.95 24.49
CA ASP A 570 11.55 -28.34 24.19
C ASP A 570 11.96 -28.54 22.71
N ALA A 571 11.87 -27.50 21.87
CA ALA A 571 12.31 -27.53 20.47
C ALA A 571 13.68 -26.86 20.33
N VAL A 572 14.69 -27.64 19.93
CA VAL A 572 15.98 -27.10 19.51
C VAL A 572 15.73 -26.38 18.18
N GLY A 573 15.91 -25.04 18.18
CA GLY A 573 15.87 -24.24 16.97
C GLY A 573 17.03 -24.61 16.06
N ASP A 574 16.73 -24.89 14.80
CA ASP A 574 17.67 -24.95 13.69
C ASP A 574 16.80 -24.82 12.43
N TYR A 575 16.27 -23.61 12.16
CA TYR A 575 15.59 -23.38 10.88
C TYR A 575 16.60 -23.17 9.76
N VAL A 576 17.81 -22.69 10.08
CA VAL A 576 18.85 -22.37 9.10
C VAL A 576 20.27 -22.51 9.65
N GLU A 577 21.16 -23.11 8.84
CA GLU A 577 22.62 -23.16 9.08
C GLU A 577 23.36 -22.61 7.85
N PHE A 578 24.49 -21.93 8.04
CA PHE A 578 25.32 -21.51 6.92
C PHE A 578 26.35 -22.58 6.57
N HIS A 579 26.49 -22.84 5.28
CA HIS A 579 27.53 -23.67 4.69
C HIS A 579 28.25 -22.90 3.59
N HIS A 580 29.38 -23.43 3.13
CA HIS A 580 30.11 -22.87 2.01
C HIS A 580 30.41 -23.92 0.95
N VAL A 581 30.56 -23.45 -0.29
CA VAL A 581 30.97 -24.24 -1.46
C VAL A 581 32.06 -23.47 -2.20
N ILE A 582 33.26 -24.02 -2.29
CA ILE A 582 34.35 -23.35 -3.01
C ILE A 582 34.14 -23.53 -4.51
N VAL A 583 34.08 -22.41 -5.22
CA VAL A 583 33.85 -22.36 -6.67
C VAL A 583 35.16 -22.51 -7.45
N GLY A 584 36.28 -22.04 -6.88
CA GLY A 584 37.59 -22.30 -7.47
C GLY A 584 38.70 -21.36 -6.99
N GLU A 585 39.93 -21.73 -7.34
CA GLU A 585 41.14 -20.98 -7.01
C GLU A 585 41.61 -20.13 -8.20
N ASN A 586 42.06 -18.90 -7.91
CA ASN A 586 42.69 -17.97 -8.85
C ASN A 586 41.85 -17.64 -10.10
N LEU A 587 40.53 -17.62 -9.95
CA LEU A 587 39.59 -17.30 -11.04
C LEU A 587 39.73 -15.85 -11.53
N VAL A 588 40.25 -14.94 -10.69
CA VAL A 588 40.63 -13.58 -11.10
C VAL A 588 42.13 -13.47 -11.37
N PRO A 589 42.57 -13.39 -12.64
CA PRO A 589 43.99 -13.30 -12.95
C PRO A 589 44.58 -11.94 -12.58
N GLY A 590 45.81 -11.94 -12.07
CA GLY A 590 46.62 -10.72 -11.93
C GLY A 590 46.43 -9.92 -10.63
N ILE A 591 45.60 -10.38 -9.69
CA ILE A 591 45.42 -9.75 -8.37
C ILE A 591 46.18 -10.44 -7.23
N GLY A 592 46.96 -11.48 -7.54
CA GLY A 592 47.60 -12.35 -6.54
C GLY A 592 46.76 -13.59 -6.25
N PRO A 593 47.19 -14.45 -5.30
CA PRO A 593 46.41 -15.61 -4.89
C PRO A 593 45.01 -15.18 -4.44
N ASN A 594 43.97 -15.85 -4.92
CA ASN A 594 42.58 -15.60 -4.56
C ASN A 594 41.76 -16.89 -4.70
N TRP A 595 40.59 -16.93 -4.08
CA TRP A 595 39.66 -18.04 -4.21
C TRP A 595 38.22 -17.53 -4.19
N THR A 596 37.32 -18.18 -4.92
CA THR A 596 35.90 -17.84 -5.01
C THR A 596 35.08 -18.84 -4.21
N VAL A 597 34.10 -18.38 -3.45
CA VAL A 597 33.24 -19.20 -2.61
C VAL A 597 31.79 -18.72 -2.63
N ASP A 598 30.87 -19.67 -2.64
CA ASP A 598 29.45 -19.47 -2.40
C ASP A 598 29.11 -19.74 -0.94
N ILE A 599 28.35 -18.83 -0.32
CA ILE A 599 27.78 -19.01 1.01
C ILE A 599 26.32 -19.40 0.87
N MET A 600 25.96 -20.58 1.38
CA MET A 600 24.64 -21.19 1.30
C MET A 600 23.95 -21.17 2.66
N ALA A 601 22.69 -20.75 2.70
CA ALA A 601 21.82 -20.95 3.86
C ALA A 601 21.08 -22.28 3.70
N ALA A 602 21.49 -23.32 4.42
CA ALA A 602 20.85 -24.62 4.43
C ALA A 602 19.52 -24.59 5.18
N LEU A 603 18.49 -25.18 4.59
CA LEU A 603 17.12 -25.17 5.07
C LEU A 603 16.49 -26.56 4.96
N LEU A 604 15.39 -26.76 5.69
CA LEU A 604 14.54 -27.94 5.49
C LEU A 604 13.84 -27.87 4.12
N PRO A 605 13.53 -29.04 3.50
CA PRO A 605 12.91 -29.06 2.19
C PRO A 605 11.60 -28.29 2.09
N GLY A 606 11.49 -27.43 1.08
CA GLY A 606 10.33 -26.57 0.84
C GLY A 606 10.31 -25.25 1.63
N ASN A 607 11.32 -24.98 2.47
CA ASN A 607 11.51 -23.67 3.09
C ASN A 607 12.15 -22.67 2.11
N ARG A 608 12.07 -21.38 2.44
CA ARG A 608 12.64 -20.28 1.65
C ARG A 608 13.22 -19.17 2.53
N ILE A 609 14.11 -18.36 1.95
CA ILE A 609 14.60 -17.09 2.52
C ILE A 609 13.90 -15.92 1.83
N ASP A 610 13.36 -15.00 2.62
CA ASP A 610 12.75 -13.75 2.14
C ASP A 610 13.65 -12.54 2.42
N ALA A 611 14.45 -12.56 3.50
CA ALA A 611 15.32 -11.43 3.84
C ALA A 611 16.56 -11.82 4.65
N VAL A 612 17.61 -11.01 4.49
CA VAL A 612 18.84 -11.07 5.29
C VAL A 612 19.09 -9.70 5.95
N ALA A 613 19.04 -9.68 7.28
CA ALA A 613 19.00 -8.48 8.08
C ALA A 613 20.06 -8.46 9.18
N GLY A 614 20.27 -7.28 9.77
CA GLY A 614 21.00 -7.09 11.03
C GLY A 614 20.14 -6.26 11.98
N ASN A 615 20.38 -6.39 13.28
CA ASN A 615 19.76 -5.56 14.30
C ASN A 615 20.76 -5.24 15.43
N SER A 616 20.31 -4.52 16.46
CA SER A 616 21.18 -4.13 17.59
C SER A 616 21.66 -5.28 18.47
N ALA A 617 21.07 -6.48 18.33
CA ALA A 617 21.45 -7.68 19.08
C ALA A 617 22.33 -8.64 18.26
N GLN A 618 22.23 -8.62 16.93
CA GLN A 618 23.01 -9.46 16.01
C GLN A 618 23.42 -8.63 14.79
N SER A 619 24.73 -8.46 14.65
CA SER A 619 25.30 -7.64 13.59
C SER A 619 25.24 -8.39 12.27
N LYS A 620 24.90 -7.70 11.19
CA LYS A 620 25.00 -8.27 9.84
C LYS A 620 26.43 -8.03 9.36
N VAL A 621 27.27 -9.04 9.54
CA VAL A 621 28.70 -8.98 9.26
C VAL A 621 29.05 -9.99 8.19
N LEU A 622 29.73 -9.53 7.14
CA LEU A 622 30.41 -10.38 6.17
C LEU A 622 31.84 -9.87 6.01
N SER A 623 32.80 -10.68 6.45
CA SER A 623 34.20 -10.27 6.56
C SER A 623 35.15 -11.32 5.99
N ALA A 624 36.30 -10.84 5.51
CA ALA A 624 37.43 -11.69 5.14
C ALA A 624 38.73 -11.05 5.63
N THR A 625 39.65 -11.84 6.19
CA THR A 625 40.89 -11.34 6.82
C THR A 625 41.74 -10.45 5.90
N ASN A 626 41.83 -10.77 4.61
CA ASN A 626 42.54 -9.95 3.61
C ASN A 626 41.61 -9.27 2.60
N GLY A 627 40.31 -9.19 2.92
CA GLY A 627 39.29 -8.50 2.12
C GLY A 627 38.84 -9.26 0.88
N PHE A 628 37.96 -8.59 0.13
CA PHE A 628 37.30 -9.12 -1.06
C PHE A 628 37.83 -8.46 -2.33
N TYR A 629 37.74 -9.17 -3.45
CA TYR A 629 37.89 -8.60 -4.78
C TYR A 629 36.58 -7.93 -5.20
N GLN A 630 36.69 -6.72 -5.77
CA GLN A 630 35.57 -5.94 -6.29
C GLN A 630 35.88 -5.45 -7.71
N ASN A 631 34.96 -5.65 -8.64
CA ASN A 631 35.07 -5.28 -10.03
C ASN A 631 34.41 -3.91 -10.28
N PRO A 632 35.11 -2.93 -10.89
CA PRO A 632 34.54 -1.62 -11.18
C PRO A 632 33.31 -1.61 -12.10
N ASN A 633 33.02 -2.72 -12.78
CA ASN A 633 31.89 -2.90 -13.67
C ASN A 633 30.71 -3.66 -13.05
N GLY A 634 30.84 -4.09 -11.80
CA GLY A 634 29.79 -4.76 -11.03
C GLY A 634 29.29 -3.90 -9.86
N GLY A 635 28.91 -4.56 -8.78
CA GLY A 635 28.28 -3.93 -7.62
C GLY A 635 27.92 -4.96 -6.54
N PRO A 636 27.36 -4.50 -5.41
CA PRO A 636 27.25 -5.32 -4.21
C PRO A 636 26.18 -6.41 -4.31
N LEU A 637 25.26 -6.32 -5.28
CA LEU A 637 24.12 -7.20 -5.44
C LEU A 637 24.24 -8.08 -6.68
N SER A 638 23.61 -9.26 -6.67
CA SER A 638 23.50 -10.10 -7.87
C SER A 638 22.82 -9.39 -9.05
N THR A 639 21.96 -8.39 -8.80
CA THR A 639 21.34 -7.55 -9.85
C THR A 639 22.33 -6.64 -10.56
N ASP A 640 23.51 -6.39 -9.98
CA ASP A 640 24.57 -5.57 -10.58
C ASP A 640 25.52 -6.37 -11.48
N ILE A 641 25.42 -7.70 -11.48
CA ILE A 641 26.28 -8.57 -12.31
C ILE A 641 25.59 -8.84 -13.64
N ASN A 642 26.22 -8.37 -14.72
CA ASN A 642 25.70 -8.50 -16.08
C ASN A 642 26.51 -9.51 -16.91
N PRO A 643 26.00 -10.74 -17.14
CA PRO A 643 26.72 -11.74 -17.94
C PRO A 643 27.04 -11.33 -19.38
N ASN A 644 26.31 -10.37 -19.96
CA ASN A 644 26.63 -9.86 -21.30
C ASN A 644 27.97 -9.13 -21.34
N PHE A 645 28.53 -8.75 -20.18
CA PHE A 645 29.83 -8.13 -20.09
C PHE A 645 30.99 -9.11 -19.93
N TYR A 646 30.75 -10.40 -19.64
CA TYR A 646 31.83 -11.39 -19.45
C TYR A 646 32.75 -11.52 -20.67
N ALA A 647 32.21 -11.35 -21.88
CA ALA A 647 33.02 -11.37 -23.10
C ALA A 647 34.04 -10.21 -23.20
N PHE A 648 33.85 -9.13 -22.45
CA PHE A 648 34.68 -7.92 -22.46
C PHE A 648 35.42 -7.69 -21.14
N VAL A 649 34.83 -8.12 -20.03
CA VAL A 649 35.35 -8.05 -18.66
C VAL A 649 35.07 -9.42 -18.00
N PRO A 650 35.88 -10.45 -18.31
CA PRO A 650 35.67 -11.79 -17.77
C PRO A 650 35.70 -11.84 -16.25
N GLU A 651 36.49 -10.96 -15.63
CA GLU A 651 36.64 -10.90 -14.18
C GLU A 651 35.38 -10.40 -13.45
N LEU A 652 34.37 -9.91 -14.16
CA LEU A 652 33.09 -9.48 -13.58
C LEU A 652 32.28 -10.67 -13.02
N GLU A 653 32.45 -11.86 -13.60
CA GLU A 653 31.77 -13.07 -13.13
C GLU A 653 32.12 -13.39 -11.66
N TRP A 654 33.35 -13.07 -11.29
CA TRP A 654 33.97 -13.31 -10.00
C TRP A 654 33.92 -12.09 -9.07
N ASP A 655 33.08 -11.11 -9.38
CA ASP A 655 32.84 -9.97 -8.50
C ASP A 655 32.13 -10.39 -7.21
N SER A 656 32.57 -9.83 -6.08
CA SER A 656 32.04 -10.22 -4.76
C SER A 656 30.71 -9.53 -4.49
N ARG A 657 29.68 -10.32 -4.22
CA ARG A 657 28.29 -9.84 -4.11
C ARG A 657 27.46 -10.65 -3.13
N VAL A 658 26.40 -10.03 -2.64
CA VAL A 658 25.33 -10.71 -1.89
C VAL A 658 24.11 -10.97 -2.77
N THR A 659 23.31 -11.96 -2.38
CA THR A 659 22.11 -12.36 -3.09
C THR A 659 21.10 -13.07 -2.20
N ILE A 660 19.95 -13.41 -2.78
CA ILE A 660 19.03 -14.44 -2.30
C ILE A 660 18.71 -15.29 -3.54
N GLY A 661 19.39 -16.43 -3.65
CA GLY A 661 19.21 -17.44 -4.70
C GLY A 661 19.88 -17.11 -6.04
N ALA A 662 19.53 -15.99 -6.67
CA ALA A 662 19.97 -15.68 -8.04
C ALA A 662 21.49 -15.41 -8.14
N LEU A 663 22.13 -15.94 -9.18
CA LEU A 663 23.57 -15.79 -9.42
C LEU A 663 23.95 -14.40 -9.95
N ASP A 664 23.11 -13.83 -10.82
CA ASP A 664 23.37 -12.58 -11.54
C ASP A 664 22.06 -11.92 -12.01
N GLN A 665 22.14 -10.82 -12.76
CA GLN A 665 20.97 -10.03 -13.17
C GLN A 665 19.99 -10.81 -14.08
N THR A 666 20.41 -11.91 -14.71
CA THR A 666 19.49 -12.70 -15.57
C THR A 666 18.57 -13.58 -14.73
N GLY A 667 18.80 -13.66 -13.42
CA GLY A 667 18.01 -14.46 -12.51
C GLY A 667 18.35 -15.94 -12.53
N ALA A 668 19.45 -16.37 -13.15
CA ALA A 668 19.81 -17.78 -13.15
C ALA A 668 20.00 -18.29 -11.70
N PRO A 669 19.48 -19.47 -11.32
CA PRO A 669 18.75 -20.45 -12.14
C PRO A 669 17.21 -20.25 -12.23
N PHE A 670 16.65 -19.22 -11.60
CA PHE A 670 15.20 -18.98 -11.45
C PHE A 670 14.54 -18.22 -12.62
N GLY A 671 15.32 -17.55 -13.47
CA GLY A 671 14.85 -16.83 -14.66
C GLY A 671 14.59 -15.34 -14.46
N GLU A 672 14.46 -14.87 -13.21
CA GLU A 672 14.37 -13.45 -12.85
C GLU A 672 15.17 -13.16 -11.57
N ASN A 673 15.64 -11.91 -11.41
CA ASN A 673 16.31 -11.45 -10.20
C ASN A 673 15.65 -10.17 -9.69
N ALA A 674 14.80 -10.31 -8.68
CA ALA A 674 14.02 -9.27 -8.02
C ALA A 674 14.66 -8.78 -6.70
N LEU A 675 15.95 -9.05 -6.48
CA LEU A 675 16.63 -8.70 -5.24
C LEU A 675 16.59 -7.18 -4.97
N GLY A 676 15.97 -6.81 -3.84
CA GLY A 676 15.94 -5.46 -3.32
C GLY A 676 16.91 -5.26 -2.15
N SER A 677 17.30 -4.02 -1.89
CA SER A 677 17.99 -3.66 -0.65
C SER A 677 17.55 -2.31 -0.12
N VAL A 678 17.52 -2.15 1.20
CA VAL A 678 17.19 -0.90 1.87
C VAL A 678 18.05 -0.72 3.12
N GLY A 679 18.58 0.49 3.30
CA GLY A 679 19.29 0.87 4.52
C GLY A 679 20.65 0.20 4.73
N VAL A 680 21.29 -0.34 3.68
CA VAL A 680 22.63 -0.95 3.77
C VAL A 680 23.67 0.02 3.19
N ASP A 681 24.73 0.32 3.96
CA ASP A 681 25.89 1.07 3.47
C ASP A 681 26.94 0.12 2.87
N TRP A 682 26.97 0.08 1.54
CA TRP A 682 27.87 -0.78 0.77
C TRP A 682 29.30 -0.22 0.64
N THR A 683 29.58 0.98 1.14
CA THR A 683 30.83 1.70 0.86
C THR A 683 32.07 0.89 1.23
N GLN A 684 32.08 0.23 2.38
CA GLN A 684 33.25 -0.57 2.78
C GLN A 684 33.38 -1.84 1.94
N PHE A 685 32.28 -2.55 1.72
CA PHE A 685 32.24 -3.79 0.94
C PHE A 685 32.69 -3.58 -0.52
N GLU A 686 32.19 -2.54 -1.18
CA GLU A 686 32.56 -2.15 -2.56
C GLU A 686 34.01 -1.67 -2.69
N ASN A 687 34.66 -1.32 -1.58
CA ASN A 687 36.09 -1.05 -1.53
C ASN A 687 36.92 -2.29 -1.13
N GLY A 688 36.31 -3.48 -1.16
CA GLY A 688 36.94 -4.76 -0.81
C GLY A 688 37.06 -5.02 0.70
N GLY A 689 36.37 -4.23 1.52
CA GLY A 689 36.38 -4.34 2.99
C GLY A 689 35.22 -5.17 3.55
N THR A 690 35.16 -5.23 4.87
CA THR A 690 34.06 -5.88 5.60
C THR A 690 32.73 -5.17 5.34
N LEU A 691 31.67 -5.93 5.12
CA LEU A 691 30.29 -5.47 5.28
C LEU A 691 29.93 -5.62 6.75
N ASP A 692 29.78 -4.53 7.49
CA ASP A 692 29.40 -4.55 8.92
C ASP A 692 28.32 -3.49 9.11
N VAL A 693 27.08 -3.94 9.22
CA VAL A 693 25.91 -3.06 9.29
C VAL A 693 24.97 -3.53 10.41
N ASP A 694 24.63 -2.61 11.31
CA ASP A 694 23.72 -2.84 12.44
C ASP A 694 22.24 -2.55 12.09
N ASN A 695 21.98 -2.12 10.85
CA ASN A 695 20.66 -1.87 10.29
C ASN A 695 20.61 -2.16 8.77
N GLY A 696 19.39 -2.17 8.22
CA GLY A 696 19.15 -2.44 6.79
C GLY A 696 19.04 -3.93 6.44
N THR A 697 18.52 -4.20 5.24
CA THR A 697 18.19 -5.55 4.76
C THR A 697 18.35 -5.62 3.24
N TRP A 698 18.72 -6.80 2.74
CA TRP A 698 18.42 -7.18 1.36
C TRP A 698 17.38 -8.29 1.36
N TYR A 699 16.44 -8.23 0.42
CA TYR A 699 15.21 -8.99 0.49
C TYR A 699 14.67 -9.33 -0.90
N VAL A 700 13.82 -10.35 -0.92
CA VAL A 700 12.96 -10.74 -2.05
C VAL A 700 11.53 -10.82 -1.54
N LEU A 701 10.57 -10.66 -2.45
CA LEU A 701 9.16 -10.78 -2.11
C LEU A 701 8.75 -12.25 -2.01
N PRO A 702 7.64 -12.54 -1.31
CA PRO A 702 7.20 -13.91 -1.04
C PRO A 702 6.86 -14.71 -2.29
N ASP A 703 6.53 -14.02 -3.38
CA ASP A 703 6.18 -14.62 -4.68
C ASP A 703 7.41 -14.79 -5.59
N ASP A 704 8.57 -14.27 -5.19
CA ASP A 704 9.80 -14.41 -5.98
C ASP A 704 10.37 -15.81 -5.77
N ASP A 705 10.46 -16.59 -6.85
CA ASP A 705 10.93 -17.98 -6.81
C ASP A 705 12.39 -18.11 -6.33
N GLN A 706 13.20 -17.05 -6.48
CA GLN A 706 14.60 -17.05 -6.07
C GLN A 706 14.82 -17.19 -4.55
N GLY A 707 13.78 -16.97 -3.75
CA GLY A 707 13.83 -17.25 -2.31
C GLY A 707 13.78 -18.74 -1.98
N ASN A 708 13.30 -19.58 -2.90
CA ASN A 708 13.10 -21.02 -2.67
C ASN A 708 14.45 -21.76 -2.58
N ALA A 709 14.54 -22.68 -1.63
CA ALA A 709 15.72 -23.52 -1.48
C ALA A 709 15.92 -24.45 -2.69
N LEU A 710 17.17 -24.59 -3.14
CA LEU A 710 17.58 -25.53 -4.18
C LEU A 710 18.58 -26.54 -3.59
N PRO A 711 18.66 -27.77 -4.14
CA PRO A 711 19.65 -28.74 -3.72
C PRO A 711 21.07 -28.23 -3.93
N PHE A 712 21.95 -28.46 -2.95
CA PHE A 712 23.39 -28.24 -3.05
C PHE A 712 24.16 -29.28 -2.22
N VAL A 713 25.45 -29.43 -2.49
CA VAL A 713 26.38 -30.25 -1.68
C VAL A 713 27.37 -29.30 -1.03
N SER A 714 27.44 -29.29 0.30
CA SER A 714 28.41 -28.49 1.03
C SER A 714 29.80 -29.12 1.02
N ASN A 715 30.83 -28.34 1.37
CA ASN A 715 32.20 -28.82 1.48
C ASN A 715 32.42 -29.96 2.50
N ASP A 716 31.50 -30.19 3.44
CA ASP A 716 31.51 -31.37 4.33
C ASP A 716 30.87 -32.63 3.69
N CYS A 717 30.57 -32.56 2.40
CA CYS A 717 29.94 -33.56 1.56
C CYS A 717 28.48 -33.89 1.90
N SER A 718 27.82 -33.10 2.74
CA SER A 718 26.39 -33.30 3.00
C SER A 718 25.53 -32.71 1.87
N SER A 719 24.60 -33.52 1.34
CA SER A 719 23.57 -33.05 0.40
C SER A 719 22.42 -32.40 1.17
N GLN A 720 22.11 -31.15 0.84
CA GLN A 720 21.11 -30.34 1.55
C GLN A 720 20.28 -29.51 0.56
N GLU A 721 19.18 -28.90 1.02
CA GLU A 721 18.53 -27.80 0.28
C GLU A 721 18.95 -26.48 0.89
N GLY A 722 19.16 -25.44 0.07
CA GLY A 722 19.54 -24.13 0.58
C GLY A 722 19.41 -23.01 -0.43
N VAL A 723 19.61 -21.79 0.07
CA VAL A 723 19.54 -20.56 -0.73
C VAL A 723 20.91 -19.91 -0.75
N LEU A 724 21.38 -19.52 -1.94
CA LEU A 724 22.62 -18.77 -2.09
C LEU A 724 22.47 -17.38 -1.47
N ILE A 725 23.37 -17.01 -0.55
CA ILE A 725 23.34 -15.72 0.16
C ILE A 725 24.46 -14.78 -0.30
N ALA A 726 25.60 -15.32 -0.73
CA ALA A 726 26.68 -14.52 -1.29
C ALA A 726 27.59 -15.36 -2.18
N ARG A 727 28.18 -14.72 -3.19
CA ARG A 727 29.34 -15.24 -3.93
C ARG A 727 30.49 -14.26 -3.74
N LEU A 728 31.61 -14.75 -3.22
CA LEU A 728 32.72 -13.91 -2.76
C LEU A 728 34.03 -14.38 -3.37
N THR A 729 34.78 -13.45 -3.93
CA THR A 729 36.18 -13.69 -4.29
C THR A 729 37.06 -13.08 -3.20
N VAL A 730 37.74 -13.95 -2.47
CA VAL A 730 38.53 -13.63 -1.30
C VAL A 730 40.01 -13.52 -1.68
N ASN A 731 40.67 -12.46 -1.23
CA ASN A 731 42.09 -12.27 -1.48
C ASN A 731 42.93 -13.15 -0.55
N ASP A 732 44.01 -13.72 -1.05
CA ASP A 732 44.92 -14.64 -0.33
C ASP A 732 44.27 -15.97 0.10
N LEU A 733 45.02 -17.07 -0.03
CA LEU A 733 44.54 -18.41 0.33
C LEU A 733 44.52 -18.62 1.85
N ASP A 734 45.28 -17.82 2.61
CA ASP A 734 45.27 -17.88 4.08
C ASP A 734 44.13 -17.04 4.71
N SER A 735 43.20 -16.54 3.91
CA SER A 735 42.07 -15.74 4.40
C SER A 735 40.96 -16.60 5.02
N ASN A 736 40.59 -16.24 6.25
CA ASN A 736 39.36 -16.67 6.89
C ASN A 736 38.18 -15.81 6.42
N VAL A 737 37.03 -16.43 6.15
CA VAL A 737 35.75 -15.77 5.89
C VAL A 737 34.85 -15.94 7.12
N SER A 738 34.13 -14.89 7.49
CA SER A 738 33.11 -14.94 8.54
C SER A 738 31.82 -14.28 8.09
N ILE A 739 30.70 -14.94 8.33
CA ILE A 739 29.36 -14.40 8.13
C ILE A 739 28.56 -14.50 9.44
N GLU A 740 27.85 -13.43 9.78
CA GLU A 740 26.82 -13.39 10.81
C GLU A 740 25.64 -12.60 10.25
N ALA A 741 24.44 -13.17 10.31
CA ALA A 741 23.24 -12.49 9.86
C ALA A 741 21.97 -13.04 10.51
N LEU A 742 20.94 -12.18 10.56
CA LEU A 742 19.59 -12.57 10.89
C LEU A 742 18.84 -12.91 9.60
N LEU A 743 18.32 -14.13 9.51
CA LEU A 743 17.60 -14.64 8.34
C LEU A 743 16.11 -14.69 8.65
N GLN A 744 15.31 -14.27 7.67
CA GLN A 744 13.85 -14.35 7.72
C GLN A 744 13.36 -15.13 6.51
N GLY A 745 12.35 -15.96 6.72
CA GLY A 745 11.85 -16.82 5.66
C GLY A 745 10.48 -17.41 5.96
N ARG A 746 10.10 -18.38 5.14
CA ARG A 746 8.88 -19.18 5.33
C ARG A 746 9.18 -20.67 5.29
N ASP A 747 8.43 -21.43 6.07
CA ASP A 747 8.46 -22.88 6.01
C ASP A 747 7.62 -23.41 4.82
N GLY A 748 7.70 -24.71 4.55
CA GLY A 748 6.91 -25.36 3.49
C GLY A 748 5.38 -25.32 3.68
N LEU A 749 4.87 -24.76 4.78
CA LEU A 749 3.45 -24.50 5.04
C LEU A 749 3.08 -23.01 4.90
N GLY A 750 4.07 -22.15 4.63
CA GLY A 750 3.91 -20.70 4.49
C GLY A 750 3.99 -19.93 5.81
N ASN A 751 4.35 -20.56 6.93
CA ASN A 751 4.53 -19.85 8.21
C ASN A 751 5.87 -19.11 8.19
N THR A 752 5.87 -17.87 8.69
CA THR A 752 7.08 -17.06 8.78
C THR A 752 7.97 -17.54 9.94
N TRP A 753 9.27 -17.60 9.69
CA TRP A 753 10.28 -17.87 10.71
C TRP A 753 11.39 -16.83 10.64
N GLN A 754 12.12 -16.70 11.75
CA GLN A 754 13.31 -15.87 11.84
C GLN A 754 14.32 -16.61 12.70
N ASP A 755 15.55 -16.69 12.22
CA ASP A 755 16.62 -17.39 12.91
C ASP A 755 17.97 -16.74 12.56
N ALA A 756 18.93 -16.87 13.45
CA ALA A 756 20.21 -16.21 13.30
C ALA A 756 21.31 -17.24 13.12
N ALA A 757 22.09 -17.04 12.07
CA ALA A 757 23.19 -17.93 11.74
C ALA A 757 24.50 -17.16 11.75
N ASN A 758 25.54 -17.84 12.25
CA ASN A 758 26.91 -17.38 12.17
C ASN A 758 27.78 -18.54 11.70
N TYR A 759 28.78 -18.24 10.89
CA TYR A 759 29.65 -19.24 10.31
C TYR A 759 31.00 -18.63 9.94
N SER A 760 32.06 -19.38 10.17
CA SER A 760 33.42 -18.97 9.83
C SER A 760 34.21 -20.17 9.37
N PHE A 761 34.97 -19.98 8.30
CA PHE A 761 35.69 -21.04 7.61
C PHE A 761 36.94 -20.47 6.93
N ASP A 762 37.93 -21.33 6.76
CA ASP A 762 39.17 -21.05 6.03
C ASP A 762 39.09 -21.67 4.63
N TYR A 763 40.00 -21.27 3.74
CA TYR A 763 40.14 -21.94 2.45
C TYR A 763 40.56 -23.41 2.63
N GLU A 764 39.85 -24.31 1.95
CA GLU A 764 40.20 -25.72 1.82
C GLU A 764 40.40 -26.01 0.34
N ALA A 765 41.58 -26.50 -0.04
CA ALA A 765 41.86 -26.78 -1.44
C ALA A 765 40.90 -27.86 -1.97
N ILE A 766 40.07 -27.48 -2.95
CA ILE A 766 39.21 -28.42 -3.65
C ILE A 766 39.97 -29.02 -4.82
N VAL A 767 39.98 -30.35 -4.86
CA VAL A 767 40.25 -31.11 -6.08
C VAL A 767 38.87 -31.45 -6.64
N ASP A 768 38.54 -30.89 -7.80
CA ASP A 768 37.32 -31.14 -8.58
C ASP A 768 37.78 -31.36 -10.01
N CYS A 769 38.00 -32.62 -10.34
CA CYS A 769 38.59 -33.03 -11.60
C CYS A 769 37.58 -33.08 -12.76
N ASN A 770 36.31 -33.41 -12.47
CA ASN A 770 35.25 -33.52 -13.47
C ASN A 770 34.56 -32.17 -13.75
N GLY A 771 34.87 -31.14 -12.95
CA GLY A 771 34.46 -29.75 -13.14
C GLY A 771 32.97 -29.53 -12.88
N ASN A 772 32.37 -30.34 -12.00
CA ASN A 772 30.95 -30.26 -11.66
C ASN A 772 30.67 -29.31 -10.47
N ASN A 773 31.70 -28.66 -9.92
CA ASN A 773 31.70 -27.81 -8.72
C ASN A 773 31.39 -28.56 -7.41
N VAL A 774 31.60 -29.87 -7.37
CA VAL A 774 31.60 -30.71 -6.17
C VAL A 774 32.99 -31.31 -6.06
N SER A 775 33.60 -31.31 -4.86
CA SER A 775 34.93 -31.89 -4.71
C SER A 775 34.92 -33.39 -4.98
N ASP A 776 35.99 -33.91 -5.56
CA ASP A 776 36.30 -35.32 -5.77
C ASP A 776 35.95 -36.19 -4.54
N ALA A 777 36.38 -35.72 -3.36
CA ALA A 777 36.12 -36.41 -2.10
C ALA A 777 34.61 -36.51 -1.79
N CYS A 778 33.82 -35.51 -2.16
CA CYS A 778 32.37 -35.50 -1.98
C CYS A 778 31.63 -36.32 -3.03
N ASP A 779 32.08 -36.29 -4.29
CA ASP A 779 31.54 -37.16 -5.34
C ASP A 779 31.71 -38.64 -4.98
N ILE A 780 32.88 -39.01 -4.46
CA ILE A 780 33.15 -40.38 -3.98
C ILE A 780 32.31 -40.69 -2.73
N ALA A 781 32.26 -39.78 -1.76
CA ALA A 781 31.53 -40.01 -0.50
C ALA A 781 30.02 -40.18 -0.71
N ASN A 782 29.45 -39.44 -1.68
CA ASN A 782 28.03 -39.52 -2.03
C ASN A 782 27.71 -40.63 -3.04
N GLY A 783 28.74 -41.23 -3.65
CA GLY A 783 28.61 -42.30 -4.63
C GLY A 783 28.16 -41.79 -6.00
N ASP A 784 28.36 -40.51 -6.28
CA ASP A 784 28.14 -39.88 -7.58
C ASP A 784 29.29 -40.23 -8.54
N SER A 785 30.50 -40.47 -8.00
CA SER A 785 31.66 -41.03 -8.69
C SER A 785 32.16 -42.31 -8.04
N GLN A 786 32.82 -43.18 -8.82
CA GLN A 786 33.50 -44.38 -8.31
C GLN A 786 34.95 -44.06 -7.93
N ASP A 787 35.49 -44.77 -6.93
CA ASP A 787 36.90 -44.75 -6.50
C ASP A 787 37.24 -46.22 -6.16
N ALA A 788 37.49 -47.02 -7.20
CA ALA A 788 37.63 -48.46 -7.09
C ALA A 788 38.93 -48.86 -6.38
N ASP A 789 39.99 -48.07 -6.53
CA ASP A 789 41.31 -48.32 -5.96
C ASP A 789 41.51 -47.69 -4.56
N GLY A 790 40.64 -46.74 -4.17
CA GLY A 790 40.60 -46.09 -2.88
C GLY A 790 41.66 -45.00 -2.73
N ASN A 791 42.16 -44.42 -3.82
CA ASN A 791 43.20 -43.40 -3.80
C ASN A 791 42.67 -41.98 -3.53
N GLY A 792 41.34 -41.80 -3.52
CA GLY A 792 40.68 -40.54 -3.22
C GLY A 792 40.53 -39.59 -4.41
N VAL A 793 40.72 -40.08 -5.64
CA VAL A 793 40.41 -39.41 -6.91
C VAL A 793 39.33 -40.23 -7.63
N PRO A 794 38.26 -39.61 -8.18
CA PRO A 794 37.28 -40.32 -8.98
C PRO A 794 37.92 -41.12 -10.12
N ASP A 795 37.49 -42.36 -10.36
CA ASP A 795 38.02 -43.22 -11.43
C ASP A 795 37.96 -42.52 -12.80
N GLU A 796 36.92 -41.72 -13.04
CA GLU A 796 36.73 -40.91 -14.26
C GLU A 796 37.73 -39.74 -14.44
N CYS A 797 38.50 -39.47 -13.39
CA CYS A 797 39.52 -38.44 -13.31
C CYS A 797 40.91 -38.99 -13.01
N ASP A 798 40.99 -40.28 -12.75
CA ASP A 798 42.22 -40.96 -12.45
C ASP A 798 42.90 -41.37 -13.75
N ASP A 799 43.65 -40.44 -14.34
CA ASP A 799 44.60 -40.72 -15.43
C ASP A 799 45.69 -41.74 -15.01
N SER A 800 45.75 -42.15 -13.73
CA SER A 800 46.77 -43.05 -13.20
C SER A 800 46.37 -44.52 -13.05
N ASP A 801 45.10 -44.88 -13.29
CA ASP A 801 44.61 -46.25 -13.05
C ASP A 801 44.49 -47.14 -14.31
N CYS A 802 44.91 -46.64 -15.46
CA CYS A 802 45.20 -47.48 -16.62
C CYS A 802 46.68 -47.41 -17.00
N PRO A 803 47.62 -47.89 -16.14
CA PRO A 803 49.05 -47.87 -16.46
C PRO A 803 49.38 -48.72 -17.70
N GLY A 804 48.41 -49.47 -18.25
CA GLY A 804 48.50 -50.17 -19.52
C GLY A 804 47.97 -49.41 -20.74
N ASP A 805 47.27 -48.30 -20.57
CA ASP A 805 46.75 -47.46 -21.66
C ASP A 805 47.89 -46.62 -22.23
N ALA A 806 48.47 -47.11 -23.31
CA ALA A 806 49.64 -46.52 -23.93
C ALA A 806 49.25 -45.47 -24.98
N ASP A 807 48.00 -45.48 -25.48
CA ASP A 807 47.52 -44.55 -26.51
C ASP A 807 46.54 -43.46 -26.03
N GLY A 808 46.14 -43.53 -24.77
CA GLY A 808 45.37 -42.52 -24.03
C GLY A 808 43.89 -42.53 -24.36
N ASP A 809 43.33 -43.69 -24.75
CA ASP A 809 41.92 -43.83 -25.10
C ASP A 809 41.02 -44.34 -23.95
N GLY A 810 41.63 -44.66 -22.81
CA GLY A 810 40.96 -45.03 -21.57
C GLY A 810 40.77 -46.55 -21.39
N ASP A 811 41.21 -47.40 -22.32
CA ASP A 811 41.19 -48.86 -22.19
C ASP A 811 42.63 -49.43 -22.23
N SER A 812 42.90 -50.57 -21.60
CA SER A 812 44.18 -51.29 -21.73
C SER A 812 43.94 -52.59 -22.50
N ASP A 813 44.08 -52.50 -23.82
CA ASP A 813 43.68 -53.56 -24.74
C ASP A 813 44.81 -54.00 -25.70
N VAL A 814 44.45 -54.67 -26.80
CA VAL A 814 45.44 -55.18 -27.74
C VAL A 814 46.18 -54.07 -28.48
N ASP A 815 45.56 -52.91 -28.67
CA ASP A 815 46.13 -51.79 -29.39
C ASP A 815 47.29 -51.15 -28.60
N ASP A 816 47.22 -51.13 -27.26
CA ASP A 816 48.33 -50.73 -26.37
C ASP A 816 49.51 -51.70 -26.41
N VAL A 817 49.22 -53.01 -26.37
CA VAL A 817 50.26 -54.04 -26.50
C VAL A 817 50.97 -53.91 -27.85
N LEU A 818 50.24 -53.56 -28.91
CA LEU A 818 50.81 -53.32 -30.22
C LEU A 818 51.63 -52.02 -30.28
N LEU A 819 51.25 -50.99 -29.52
CA LEU A 819 51.99 -49.74 -29.39
C LEU A 819 53.36 -49.97 -28.73
N VAL A 820 53.40 -50.64 -27.57
CA VAL A 820 54.65 -50.98 -26.85
C VAL A 820 55.56 -51.87 -27.70
N LEU A 821 55.01 -52.91 -28.34
CA LEU A 821 55.79 -53.77 -29.24
C LEU A 821 56.29 -53.04 -30.49
N GLY A 822 55.54 -52.06 -30.98
CA GLY A 822 55.90 -51.22 -32.12
C GLY A 822 57.12 -50.33 -31.83
N ASN A 823 57.22 -49.86 -30.59
CA ASN A 823 58.27 -48.94 -30.14
C ASN A 823 59.37 -49.59 -29.27
N PHE A 824 59.32 -50.93 -29.10
CA PHE A 824 60.24 -51.70 -28.27
C PHE A 824 61.73 -51.44 -28.58
N GLY A 825 62.49 -51.04 -27.56
CA GLY A 825 63.89 -50.63 -27.62
C GLY A 825 64.11 -49.18 -28.07
N GLY A 826 63.04 -48.37 -28.13
CA GLY A 826 63.03 -46.94 -28.43
C GLY A 826 62.69 -46.09 -27.21
N ASN A 827 62.28 -44.85 -27.46
CA ASN A 827 61.83 -43.89 -26.45
C ASN A 827 60.64 -43.08 -27.00
N GLY A 828 59.63 -42.81 -26.17
CA GLY A 828 58.38 -42.13 -26.57
C GLY A 828 57.13 -42.98 -26.36
N GLU A 829 56.13 -42.84 -27.24
CA GLU A 829 54.83 -43.57 -27.15
C GLU A 829 55.04 -45.07 -26.87
N GLY A 830 54.43 -45.58 -25.80
CA GLY A 830 54.63 -46.95 -25.29
C GLY A 830 55.60 -47.09 -24.11
N ASP A 831 56.19 -45.99 -23.61
CA ASP A 831 56.87 -45.92 -22.30
C ASP A 831 55.82 -45.58 -21.25
N VAL A 832 55.30 -46.62 -20.58
CA VAL A 832 54.15 -46.52 -19.67
C VAL A 832 54.58 -46.42 -18.20
N ASP A 833 55.84 -46.68 -17.86
CA ASP A 833 56.38 -46.46 -16.52
C ASP A 833 57.18 -45.14 -16.36
N GLY A 834 57.39 -44.44 -17.47
CA GLY A 834 57.93 -43.09 -17.52
C GLY A 834 59.45 -43.01 -17.32
N ASP A 835 60.17 -44.12 -17.50
CA ASP A 835 61.62 -44.18 -17.30
C ASP A 835 62.45 -43.74 -18.52
N ASN A 836 61.80 -43.45 -19.66
CA ASN A 836 62.34 -43.08 -20.98
C ASN A 836 62.91 -44.23 -21.83
N ASP A 837 62.73 -45.50 -21.48
CA ASP A 837 63.14 -46.65 -22.28
C ASP A 837 61.96 -47.63 -22.49
N VAL A 838 61.48 -47.82 -23.73
CA VAL A 838 60.39 -48.79 -24.02
C VAL A 838 60.96 -50.21 -24.02
N ASP A 839 60.73 -51.01 -22.99
CA ASP A 839 61.28 -52.36 -22.85
C ASP A 839 60.32 -53.43 -22.30
N VAL A 840 60.88 -54.49 -21.70
CA VAL A 840 60.07 -55.59 -21.15
C VAL A 840 59.23 -55.12 -19.97
N ASP A 841 59.68 -54.13 -19.23
CA ASP A 841 58.99 -53.68 -18.03
C ASP A 841 57.68 -52.96 -18.43
N ASP A 842 57.67 -52.16 -19.50
CA ASP A 842 56.44 -51.56 -20.08
C ASP A 842 55.42 -52.59 -20.55
N ILE A 843 55.86 -53.59 -21.33
CA ILE A 843 54.91 -54.59 -21.85
C ILE A 843 54.35 -55.47 -20.74
N LEU A 844 55.08 -55.64 -19.64
CA LEU A 844 54.58 -56.34 -18.48
C LEU A 844 53.54 -55.52 -17.73
N ILE A 845 53.62 -54.19 -17.77
CA ILE A 845 52.62 -53.28 -17.19
C ILE A 845 51.33 -53.34 -18.02
N VAL A 846 51.39 -53.16 -19.35
CA VAL A 846 50.22 -53.29 -20.23
C VAL A 846 49.53 -54.65 -20.08
N LEU A 847 50.30 -55.74 -20.08
CA LEU A 847 49.73 -57.08 -19.92
C LEU A 847 49.19 -57.37 -18.50
N ALA A 848 49.70 -56.68 -17.47
CA ALA A 848 49.20 -56.80 -16.11
C ALA A 848 47.88 -56.04 -15.92
N ALA A 849 47.67 -54.96 -16.67
CA ALA A 849 46.49 -54.12 -16.67
C ALA A 849 45.50 -54.45 -17.82
N PHE A 850 45.66 -55.58 -18.52
CA PHE A 850 44.90 -55.90 -19.74
C PHE A 850 43.39 -56.17 -19.47
N GLY A 851 42.52 -55.28 -19.95
CA GLY A 851 41.07 -55.28 -19.77
C GLY A 851 40.48 -53.87 -19.77
N ASP A 852 39.15 -53.77 -19.64
CA ASP A 852 38.44 -52.50 -19.44
C ASP A 852 38.99 -51.83 -18.15
N CYS A 853 39.45 -50.59 -18.31
CA CYS A 853 39.59 -49.60 -17.26
C CYS A 853 38.28 -48.77 -17.28
#